data_AF-A0A352HT26-F1
#
_entry.id   AF-A0A352HT26-F1
#
_cell.length_a   1.000
_cell.length_b   1.000
_cell.length_c   1.000
_cell.angle_alpha   90.00
_cell.angle_beta   90.00
_cell.angle_gamma   90.00
#
_symmetry.space_group_name_H-M   'P 1'
#
loop_
_entity.id
_entity.type
_entity.pdbx_description
1 polymer ?
#
loop_
_entity_poly.entity_id
_entity_poly.type
_entity_poly.pdbx_seq_one_letter_code
_entity_poly.pdbx_strand_id
1 'polypeptide(L)'
;MDLMFIDVDCAEDLGSYSNAVLRIAKEIVLSKLYPKAPTITIGKNVTLIFDGGCITGDFKLVGNKTTIQAPIAQIFDGATVEGDWICDRAYPQWFDGEAGKQPWITDIKDSDGQLTDPHDCSPAINKAIKMKKIGEVFLPMGHYYVARRIEMTHGIRLIGEGCGRKTNNETYGNRDDWGYATRIVPYVNSAGADGFPDGAILELNIKRTLVQKPSTLNVAAESSTNEDDTWSMRFPDPTSTIQNVVFSNDYNRTINGVDARLTLSSKVCCLVAGGFLFENVYWNNFRRAIKVTHDYADIKTIRHCVFSSDLDYLTSNLPASLEDKQYMIDLGYSGDALVFENCAVHTVPKKEGVSDGALRLNSCKGGSISCNILNRDVLLHGVTNVVFMGNHMEVGAQLRIVNSDLAVNNNHFERGRRPSVVFDISDETHGDNVETPWNGHFSVINMTDNTFIEWFKKAAEDNVFGRPGIKEVNNYDLALCSQGEAPYEIHLARNYRYVYLTDAASPDVSNHPTGIIVGKYVTPTGTIVPVDEFNKYSHILSAESTIRSNLGIAKSKAYSSILQLSANVFSNERMINLDDTPNGVPALISGWKFSYYGEVILDPVRDIRGPKFNFSYGEYDKRYGNIIALYRENGDKPCMLRIIRVNATGKKQYVDVPVCEGRLLYDNYYCVNGYKWQDNTAGMDADPHPTTAVEFKDRSVVCAKGSLPSSNEGWVKGDIIINDGETSTAAMWYFNGTKWIAR
;
A
#
# COMPACT_ATOMS: atom_id res chain seq x y z
N MET A 1 -14.41 27.36 -52.82
CA MET A 1 -13.48 26.42 -53.48
C MET A 1 -14.01 25.05 -53.16
N ASP A 2 -14.73 24.44 -54.10
CA ASP A 2 -15.18 23.05 -53.95
C ASP A 2 -13.93 22.17 -53.88
N LEU A 3 -13.78 21.42 -52.79
CA LEU A 3 -12.78 20.36 -52.72
C LEU A 3 -13.18 19.32 -53.78
N MET A 4 -12.47 19.32 -54.90
CA MET A 4 -12.67 18.32 -55.96
C MET A 4 -12.16 16.98 -55.44
N PHE A 5 -13.07 16.17 -54.93
CA PHE A 5 -12.79 14.79 -54.53
C PHE A 5 -12.56 13.94 -55.77
N ILE A 6 -11.57 13.04 -55.73
CA ILE A 6 -11.36 12.03 -56.74
C ILE A 6 -11.89 10.71 -56.19
N ASP A 7 -12.90 10.15 -56.84
CA ASP A 7 -13.38 8.81 -56.50
C ASP A 7 -12.39 7.76 -57.02
N VAL A 8 -12.12 6.76 -56.18
CA VAL A 8 -11.15 5.69 -56.47
C VAL A 8 -11.92 4.42 -56.81
N ASP A 9 -11.58 3.78 -57.92
CA ASP A 9 -12.27 2.57 -58.41
C ASP A 9 -11.54 1.28 -58.05
N CYS A 10 -10.20 1.29 -58.00
CA CYS A 10 -9.41 0.13 -57.58
C CYS A 10 -8.22 0.52 -56.69
N ALA A 11 -7.65 -0.45 -55.97
CA ALA A 11 -6.55 -0.19 -55.04
C ALA A 11 -5.29 0.36 -55.75
N GLU A 12 -5.02 -0.06 -56.99
CA GLU A 12 -3.87 0.39 -57.78
C GLU A 12 -3.88 1.90 -58.04
N ASP A 13 -5.06 2.50 -58.17
CA ASP A 13 -5.24 3.93 -58.45
C ASP A 13 -4.70 4.80 -57.30
N LEU A 14 -4.63 4.28 -56.07
CA LEU A 14 -4.11 5.00 -54.91
C LEU A 14 -2.66 5.46 -55.09
N GLY A 15 -1.88 4.75 -55.92
CA GLY A 15 -0.50 5.12 -56.23
C GLY A 15 -0.37 6.23 -57.29
N SER A 16 -1.43 6.51 -58.05
CA SER A 16 -1.42 7.39 -59.21
C SER A 16 -1.61 8.87 -58.86
N TYR A 17 -2.04 9.18 -57.63
CA TYR A 17 -2.37 10.54 -57.19
C TYR A 17 -1.40 11.05 -56.11
N SER A 18 -0.95 12.29 -56.22
CA SER A 18 -0.13 12.96 -55.20
C SER A 18 -0.69 14.36 -54.90
N ASN A 19 -0.60 14.80 -53.64
CA ASN A 19 -1.21 16.04 -53.16
C ASN A 19 -2.72 16.14 -53.47
N ALA A 20 -3.44 15.03 -53.30
CA ALA A 20 -4.84 14.89 -53.68
C ALA A 20 -5.71 14.47 -52.49
N VAL A 21 -7.02 14.73 -52.60
CA VAL A 21 -8.02 14.22 -51.67
C VAL A 21 -8.84 13.15 -52.39
N LEU A 22 -8.72 11.91 -51.93
CA LEU A 22 -9.38 10.75 -52.51
C LEU A 22 -10.54 10.32 -51.62
N ARG A 23 -11.71 10.10 -52.23
CA ARG A 23 -12.90 9.62 -51.52
C ARG A 23 -13.06 8.12 -51.73
N ILE A 24 -13.21 7.39 -50.63
CA ILE A 24 -13.46 5.95 -50.59
C ILE A 24 -14.92 5.75 -50.16
N ALA A 25 -15.83 5.80 -51.14
CA ALA A 25 -17.28 5.70 -50.92
C ALA A 25 -17.84 4.28 -51.06
N LYS A 26 -17.02 3.33 -51.55
CA LYS A 26 -17.35 1.91 -51.74
C LYS A 26 -16.14 1.06 -51.39
N GLU A 27 -16.35 -0.25 -51.30
CA GLU A 27 -15.24 -1.19 -51.24
C GLU A 27 -14.35 -1.07 -52.49
N ILE A 28 -13.04 -0.89 -52.26
CA ILE A 28 -12.02 -0.91 -53.31
C ILE A 28 -11.10 -2.13 -53.13
N VAL A 29 -10.95 -2.88 -54.23
CA VAL A 29 -10.16 -4.11 -54.31
C VAL A 29 -9.08 -3.98 -55.39
N LEU A 30 -8.20 -4.97 -55.48
CA LEU A 30 -7.28 -5.09 -56.62
C LEU A 30 -8.07 -5.29 -57.91
N SER A 31 -7.69 -4.58 -58.98
CA SER A 31 -8.38 -4.65 -60.27
C SER A 31 -8.24 -6.01 -60.96
N LYS A 32 -7.31 -6.86 -60.49
CA LYS A 32 -6.99 -8.19 -61.03
C LYS A 32 -6.30 -9.06 -59.97
N LEU A 33 -6.24 -10.37 -60.24
CA LEU A 33 -5.43 -11.29 -59.45
C LEU A 33 -3.94 -11.12 -59.77
N TYR A 34 -3.12 -11.10 -58.72
CA TYR A 34 -1.66 -11.07 -58.85
C TYR A 34 -1.06 -12.42 -58.42
N PRO A 35 -0.03 -12.93 -59.13
CA PRO A 35 0.65 -14.17 -58.74
C PRO A 35 1.32 -14.09 -57.36
N LYS A 36 1.59 -12.88 -56.87
CA LYS A 36 2.11 -12.56 -55.54
C LYS A 36 1.41 -11.31 -55.03
N ALA A 37 1.14 -11.25 -53.73
CA ALA A 37 0.54 -10.09 -53.08
C ALA A 37 1.31 -8.81 -53.45
N PRO A 38 0.68 -7.84 -54.15
CA PRO A 38 1.36 -6.64 -54.59
C PRO A 38 1.68 -5.70 -53.42
N THR A 39 2.61 -4.77 -53.63
CA THR A 39 2.82 -3.63 -52.73
C THR A 39 2.37 -2.37 -53.43
N ILE A 40 1.36 -1.71 -52.87
CA ILE A 40 0.81 -0.44 -53.37
C ILE A 40 1.28 0.66 -52.43
N THR A 41 2.08 1.58 -52.96
CA THR A 41 2.47 2.79 -52.23
C THR A 41 1.56 3.92 -52.65
N ILE A 42 0.83 4.50 -51.69
CA ILE A 42 -0.03 5.66 -51.93
C ILE A 42 0.86 6.82 -52.37
N GLY A 43 0.41 7.60 -53.36
CA GLY A 43 1.17 8.77 -53.75
C GLY A 43 1.29 9.78 -52.61
N LYS A 44 2.28 10.66 -52.72
CA LYS A 44 2.74 11.48 -51.60
C LYS A 44 1.69 12.52 -51.18
N ASN A 45 1.55 12.75 -49.87
CA ASN A 45 0.68 13.79 -49.30
C ASN A 45 -0.81 13.66 -49.74
N VAL A 46 -1.32 12.44 -49.82
CA VAL A 46 -2.73 12.16 -50.14
C VAL A 46 -3.58 12.18 -48.87
N THR A 47 -4.81 12.69 -48.95
CA THR A 47 -5.83 12.52 -47.91
C THR A 47 -6.86 11.49 -48.37
N LEU A 48 -7.05 10.41 -47.61
CA LEU A 48 -8.12 9.44 -47.81
C LEU A 48 -9.32 9.81 -46.92
N ILE A 49 -10.48 9.99 -47.53
CA ILE A 49 -11.75 10.19 -46.84
C ILE A 49 -12.61 8.94 -47.01
N PHE A 50 -12.81 8.20 -45.93
CA PHE A 50 -13.66 7.02 -45.91
C PHE A 50 -15.10 7.43 -45.64
N ASP A 51 -15.95 7.28 -46.65
CA ASP A 51 -17.36 7.66 -46.64
C ASP A 51 -18.24 6.42 -46.84
N GLY A 52 -18.09 5.45 -45.93
CA GLY A 52 -18.76 4.15 -45.98
C GLY A 52 -18.06 3.06 -46.78
N GLY A 53 -16.98 3.38 -47.52
CA GLY A 53 -16.15 2.40 -48.22
C GLY A 53 -15.03 1.81 -47.36
N CYS A 54 -14.34 0.80 -47.90
CA CYS A 54 -13.17 0.14 -47.30
C CYS A 54 -12.17 -0.29 -48.37
N ILE A 55 -10.95 -0.63 -47.95
CA ILE A 55 -9.90 -1.20 -48.81
C ILE A 55 -9.73 -2.67 -48.46
N THR A 56 -10.04 -3.55 -49.42
CA THR A 56 -10.09 -4.99 -49.18
C THR A 56 -9.10 -5.75 -50.08
N GLY A 57 -8.36 -6.68 -49.51
CA GLY A 57 -7.58 -7.68 -50.25
C GLY A 57 -6.25 -8.04 -49.61
N ASP A 58 -5.67 -9.15 -50.06
CA ASP A 58 -4.35 -9.61 -49.61
C ASP A 58 -3.22 -8.91 -50.37
N PHE A 59 -2.85 -7.72 -49.90
CA PHE A 59 -1.74 -6.93 -50.42
C PHE A 59 -1.16 -5.99 -49.37
N LYS A 60 0.02 -5.44 -49.65
CA LYS A 60 0.68 -4.45 -48.79
C LYS A 60 0.32 -3.05 -49.23
N LEU A 61 -0.27 -2.25 -48.35
CA LEU A 61 -0.58 -0.84 -48.57
C LEU A 61 0.38 0.05 -47.77
N VAL A 62 1.10 0.93 -48.45
CA VAL A 62 2.13 1.78 -47.86
C VAL A 62 1.71 3.26 -47.92
N GLY A 63 1.44 3.85 -46.76
CA GLY A 63 1.19 5.29 -46.62
C GLY A 63 2.46 6.11 -46.85
N ASN A 64 2.33 7.28 -47.47
CA ASN A 64 3.44 8.18 -47.80
C ASN A 64 3.08 9.62 -47.40
N LYS A 65 3.11 9.88 -46.09
CA LYS A 65 2.52 11.08 -45.47
C LYS A 65 1.03 11.18 -45.79
N THR A 66 0.35 10.04 -45.72
CA THR A 66 -1.06 9.91 -46.11
C THR A 66 -1.96 10.27 -44.94
N THR A 67 -2.85 11.23 -45.11
CA THR A 67 -3.84 11.61 -44.09
C THR A 67 -5.07 10.72 -44.17
N ILE A 68 -5.63 10.31 -43.03
CA ILE A 68 -6.90 9.56 -42.98
C ILE A 68 -7.96 10.40 -42.26
N GLN A 69 -9.14 10.46 -42.88
CA GLN A 69 -10.40 10.87 -42.27
C GLN A 69 -11.38 9.71 -42.41
N ALA A 70 -11.72 9.07 -41.30
CA ALA A 70 -12.57 7.88 -41.30
C ALA A 70 -13.45 7.81 -40.05
N PRO A 71 -14.65 7.20 -40.15
CA PRO A 71 -15.42 6.82 -38.97
C PRO A 71 -14.72 5.71 -38.18
N ILE A 72 -15.23 5.41 -36.99
CA ILE A 72 -14.82 4.25 -36.18
C ILE A 72 -15.51 2.99 -36.75
N ALA A 73 -15.05 2.54 -37.90
CA ALA A 73 -15.55 1.37 -38.62
C ALA A 73 -14.39 0.72 -39.40
N GLN A 74 -14.60 -0.51 -39.87
CA GLN A 74 -13.57 -1.21 -40.65
C GLN A 74 -13.34 -0.51 -41.98
N ILE A 75 -12.08 -0.09 -42.20
CA ILE A 75 -11.64 0.60 -43.42
C ILE A 75 -10.51 -0.15 -44.14
N PHE A 76 -9.88 -1.11 -43.46
CA PHE A 76 -8.91 -2.04 -44.03
C PHE A 76 -9.37 -3.48 -43.73
N ASP A 77 -9.51 -4.29 -44.78
CA ASP A 77 -9.83 -5.70 -44.66
C ASP A 77 -8.83 -6.56 -45.45
N GLY A 78 -8.18 -7.51 -44.77
CA GLY A 78 -7.10 -8.32 -45.33
C GLY A 78 -5.77 -7.59 -45.62
N ALA A 79 -5.79 -6.29 -45.93
CA ALA A 79 -4.59 -5.55 -46.34
C ALA A 79 -3.56 -5.39 -45.21
N THR A 80 -2.27 -5.55 -45.55
CA THR A 80 -1.16 -5.26 -44.64
C THR A 80 -0.77 -3.79 -44.75
N VAL A 81 -1.07 -3.00 -43.71
CA VAL A 81 -0.88 -1.55 -43.71
C VAL A 81 0.46 -1.17 -43.07
N GLU A 82 1.29 -0.41 -43.80
CA GLU A 82 2.59 0.12 -43.34
C GLU A 82 2.84 1.54 -43.89
N GLY A 83 3.98 2.15 -43.58
CA GLY A 83 4.35 3.48 -44.08
C GLY A 83 4.03 4.61 -43.12
N ASP A 84 3.94 5.84 -43.64
CA ASP A 84 3.74 7.06 -42.86
C ASP A 84 2.29 7.55 -43.01
N TRP A 85 1.54 7.41 -41.92
CA TRP A 85 0.13 7.77 -41.82
C TRP A 85 -0.06 8.96 -40.89
N ILE A 86 -0.96 9.85 -41.25
CA ILE A 86 -1.32 11.05 -40.49
C ILE A 86 -2.80 10.91 -40.11
N CYS A 87 -3.06 10.70 -38.83
CA CYS A 87 -4.40 10.72 -38.26
C CYS A 87 -4.32 11.29 -36.86
N ASP A 88 -5.41 11.88 -36.36
CA ASP A 88 -5.46 12.35 -34.97
C ASP A 88 -5.29 11.17 -34.02
N ARG A 89 -6.06 10.11 -34.26
CA ARG A 89 -6.12 8.87 -33.48
C ARG A 89 -6.18 7.67 -34.42
N ALA A 90 -5.60 6.55 -34.00
CA ALA A 90 -5.79 5.25 -34.65
C ALA A 90 -6.76 4.40 -33.84
N TYR A 91 -7.55 3.57 -34.52
CA TYR A 91 -8.59 2.75 -33.92
C TYR A 91 -8.40 1.29 -34.32
N PRO A 92 -8.50 0.30 -33.41
CA PRO A 92 -8.52 -1.11 -33.78
C PRO A 92 -9.64 -1.43 -34.78
N GLN A 93 -10.78 -0.74 -34.66
CA GLN A 93 -11.95 -0.93 -35.52
C GLN A 93 -11.65 -0.69 -36.99
N TRP A 94 -10.60 0.07 -37.33
CA TRP A 94 -10.17 0.26 -38.71
C TRP A 94 -9.68 -1.02 -39.38
N PHE A 95 -9.16 -1.97 -38.59
CA PHE A 95 -8.58 -3.23 -39.07
C PHE A 95 -9.48 -4.44 -38.84
N ASP A 96 -10.49 -4.28 -37.98
CA ASP A 96 -11.37 -5.36 -37.56
C ASP A 96 -12.67 -4.75 -37.01
N GLY A 97 -13.76 -4.90 -37.76
CA GLY A 97 -15.06 -4.34 -37.40
C GLY A 97 -15.61 -4.84 -36.07
N GLU A 98 -15.18 -6.00 -35.56
CA GLU A 98 -15.71 -6.62 -34.34
C GLU A 98 -14.92 -6.21 -33.08
N ALA A 99 -13.80 -5.52 -33.22
CA ALA A 99 -12.96 -5.10 -32.10
C ALA A 99 -13.75 -4.25 -31.08
N GLY A 100 -13.82 -4.73 -29.84
CA GLY A 100 -14.51 -4.05 -28.74
C GLY A 100 -16.04 -4.21 -28.72
N LYS A 101 -16.66 -4.78 -29.76
CA LYS A 101 -18.13 -4.89 -29.87
C LYS A 101 -18.75 -6.07 -29.13
N GLN A 102 -17.91 -6.94 -28.57
CA GLN A 102 -18.36 -8.14 -27.88
C GLN A 102 -19.11 -7.79 -26.59
N PRO A 103 -20.15 -8.57 -26.21
CA PRO A 103 -20.83 -8.41 -24.93
C PRO A 103 -19.91 -8.79 -23.76
N TRP A 104 -20.22 -8.28 -22.56
CA TRP A 104 -19.55 -8.71 -21.35
C TRP A 104 -20.08 -10.07 -20.90
N ILE A 105 -19.35 -11.15 -21.18
CA ILE A 105 -19.74 -12.47 -20.73
C ILE A 105 -18.53 -13.15 -20.09
N THR A 106 -18.72 -13.67 -18.87
CA THR A 106 -17.65 -14.35 -18.13
C THR A 106 -17.44 -15.80 -18.54
N ASP A 107 -18.32 -16.35 -19.38
CA ASP A 107 -18.29 -17.69 -19.96
C ASP A 107 -19.05 -17.70 -21.30
N ILE A 108 -18.36 -17.46 -22.42
CA ILE A 108 -19.02 -17.47 -23.74
C ILE A 108 -19.28 -18.92 -24.12
N LYS A 109 -20.55 -19.23 -24.42
CA LYS A 109 -21.00 -20.58 -24.78
C LYS A 109 -21.67 -20.57 -26.15
N ASP A 110 -21.52 -21.65 -26.90
CA ASP A 110 -22.29 -21.90 -28.13
C ASP A 110 -23.73 -22.33 -27.84
N SER A 111 -24.48 -22.59 -28.91
CA SER A 111 -25.87 -23.07 -28.86
C SER A 111 -26.06 -24.39 -28.13
N ASP A 112 -25.00 -25.20 -28.00
CA ASP A 112 -25.00 -26.49 -27.31
C ASP A 112 -24.51 -26.36 -25.85
N GLY A 113 -24.27 -25.13 -25.38
CA GLY A 113 -23.80 -24.82 -24.04
C GLY A 113 -22.31 -25.09 -23.81
N GLN A 114 -21.53 -25.34 -24.87
CA GLN A 114 -20.09 -25.56 -24.79
C GLN A 114 -19.33 -24.23 -24.83
N LEU A 115 -18.24 -24.13 -24.06
CA LEU A 115 -17.43 -22.91 -24.02
C LEU A 115 -16.74 -22.66 -25.37
N THR A 116 -16.94 -21.48 -25.94
CA THR A 116 -16.26 -21.01 -27.14
C THR A 116 -15.25 -19.92 -26.83
N ASP A 117 -14.32 -19.72 -27.78
CA ASP A 117 -13.32 -18.67 -27.66
C ASP A 117 -13.92 -17.32 -28.08
N PRO A 118 -13.72 -16.24 -27.30
CA PRO A 118 -14.06 -14.90 -27.76
C PRO A 118 -13.25 -14.50 -28.99
N HIS A 119 -13.74 -13.48 -29.69
CA HIS A 119 -13.03 -12.84 -30.79
C HIS A 119 -11.78 -12.09 -30.28
N ASP A 120 -10.61 -12.49 -30.76
CA ASP A 120 -9.32 -11.95 -30.33
C ASP A 120 -9.08 -10.57 -30.93
N CYS A 121 -9.19 -9.52 -30.11
CA CYS A 121 -8.98 -8.13 -30.50
C CYS A 121 -7.50 -7.73 -30.55
N SER A 122 -6.58 -8.56 -30.03
CA SER A 122 -5.16 -8.22 -29.97
C SER A 122 -4.50 -7.92 -31.33
N PRO A 123 -4.84 -8.60 -32.45
CA PRO A 123 -4.25 -8.28 -33.75
C PRO A 123 -4.66 -6.89 -34.25
N ALA A 124 -5.92 -6.50 -34.05
CA ALA A 124 -6.45 -5.21 -34.46
C ALA A 124 -5.81 -4.06 -33.65
N ILE A 125 -5.66 -4.26 -32.34
CA ILE A 125 -4.97 -3.30 -31.46
C ILE A 125 -3.51 -3.11 -31.90
N ASN A 126 -2.78 -4.20 -32.12
CA ASN A 126 -1.38 -4.13 -32.55
C ASN A 126 -1.21 -3.49 -33.93
N LYS A 127 -2.13 -3.72 -34.87
CA LYS A 127 -2.13 -3.02 -36.17
C LYS A 127 -2.34 -1.51 -36.00
N ALA A 128 -3.26 -1.08 -35.13
CA ALA A 128 -3.49 0.34 -34.84
C ALA A 128 -2.26 1.00 -34.19
N ILE A 129 -1.61 0.32 -33.24
CA ILE A 129 -0.35 0.77 -32.63
C ILE A 129 0.75 0.93 -33.69
N LYS A 130 0.97 -0.11 -34.51
CA LYS A 130 1.99 -0.11 -35.57
C LYS A 130 1.76 0.99 -36.60
N MET A 131 0.50 1.25 -36.96
CA MET A 131 0.13 2.32 -37.88
C MET A 131 0.41 3.71 -37.29
N LYS A 132 0.08 3.92 -36.01
CA LYS A 132 0.19 5.22 -35.35
C LYS A 132 1.64 5.63 -35.11
N LYS A 133 2.51 4.68 -34.76
CA LYS A 133 3.93 4.86 -34.39
C LYS A 133 4.15 5.71 -33.12
N ILE A 134 3.61 6.93 -33.09
CA ILE A 134 3.65 7.88 -31.98
C ILE A 134 2.28 8.58 -31.88
N GLY A 135 1.79 8.77 -30.65
CA GLY A 135 0.54 9.44 -30.34
C GLY A 135 -0.56 8.47 -29.95
N GLU A 136 -1.82 8.87 -30.16
CA GLU A 136 -2.97 8.18 -29.56
C GLU A 136 -3.51 7.02 -30.39
N VAL A 137 -3.65 5.88 -29.71
CA VAL A 137 -4.51 4.76 -30.11
C VAL A 137 -5.71 4.78 -29.18
N PHE A 138 -6.88 5.03 -29.74
CA PHE A 138 -8.11 5.17 -28.97
C PHE A 138 -8.93 3.88 -29.03
N LEU A 139 -9.36 3.42 -27.86
CA LEU A 139 -10.22 2.28 -27.66
C LEU A 139 -11.60 2.77 -27.20
N PRO A 140 -12.59 2.86 -28.10
CA PRO A 140 -13.97 3.13 -27.71
C PRO A 140 -14.46 2.17 -26.63
N MET A 141 -15.48 2.58 -25.88
CA MET A 141 -16.15 1.76 -24.89
C MET A 141 -16.51 0.38 -25.47
N GLY A 142 -16.18 -0.68 -24.73
CA GLY A 142 -16.34 -2.04 -25.24
C GLY A 142 -15.45 -3.08 -24.56
N HIS A 143 -15.66 -4.35 -24.94
CA HIS A 143 -14.91 -5.50 -24.42
C HIS A 143 -13.93 -6.01 -25.47
N TYR A 144 -12.64 -5.84 -25.16
CA TYR A 144 -11.52 -6.24 -25.99
C TYR A 144 -10.90 -7.51 -25.39
N TYR A 145 -11.43 -8.66 -25.80
CA TYR A 145 -10.84 -9.95 -25.44
C TYR A 145 -9.51 -10.12 -26.17
N VAL A 146 -8.45 -10.52 -25.46
CA VAL A 146 -7.11 -10.66 -26.04
C VAL A 146 -6.52 -12.02 -25.72
N ALA A 147 -6.13 -12.75 -26.77
CA ALA A 147 -5.41 -14.03 -26.64
C ALA A 147 -3.92 -13.87 -26.91
N ARG A 148 -3.45 -12.69 -27.34
CA ARG A 148 -2.04 -12.42 -27.63
C ARG A 148 -1.62 -11.11 -27.00
N ARG A 149 -0.31 -11.01 -26.78
CA ARG A 149 0.34 -9.82 -26.22
C ARG A 149 0.04 -8.56 -27.03
N ILE A 150 -0.26 -7.47 -26.33
CA ILE A 150 -0.30 -6.12 -26.89
C ILE A 150 1.11 -5.53 -26.81
N GLU A 151 1.65 -5.05 -27.93
CA GLU A 151 3.01 -4.52 -28.03
C GLU A 151 2.99 -3.00 -28.25
N MET A 152 3.16 -2.23 -27.17
CA MET A 152 3.23 -0.77 -27.23
C MET A 152 4.67 -0.27 -27.37
N THR A 153 4.91 0.53 -28.41
CA THR A 153 6.19 1.19 -28.67
C THR A 153 6.28 2.56 -27.99
N HIS A 154 7.50 3.08 -27.90
CA HIS A 154 7.78 4.41 -27.36
C HIS A 154 6.92 5.50 -28.04
N GLY A 155 6.32 6.38 -27.24
CA GLY A 155 5.50 7.50 -27.70
C GLY A 155 4.02 7.17 -27.95
N ILE A 156 3.61 5.92 -27.76
CA ILE A 156 2.20 5.50 -27.89
C ILE A 156 1.42 5.82 -26.61
N ARG A 157 0.23 6.40 -26.79
CA ARG A 157 -0.76 6.66 -25.74
C ARG A 157 -1.98 5.79 -26.02
N LEU A 158 -2.21 4.76 -25.19
CA LEU A 158 -3.38 3.89 -25.30
C LEU A 158 -4.50 4.47 -24.42
N ILE A 159 -5.54 4.99 -25.04
CA ILE A 159 -6.58 5.77 -24.36
C ILE A 159 -7.92 5.07 -24.51
N GLY A 160 -8.55 4.74 -23.40
CA GLY A 160 -9.94 4.29 -23.37
C GLY A 160 -10.92 5.45 -23.28
N GLU A 161 -12.19 5.15 -23.54
CA GLU A 161 -13.30 6.11 -23.43
C GLU A 161 -13.73 6.34 -21.97
N GLY A 162 -13.49 5.36 -21.07
CA GLY A 162 -13.80 5.47 -19.66
C GLY A 162 -13.55 4.19 -18.86
N CYS A 163 -13.47 4.33 -17.53
CA CYS A 163 -13.17 3.24 -16.58
C CYS A 163 -14.19 3.12 -15.42
N GLY A 164 -15.47 3.45 -15.66
CA GLY A 164 -16.48 3.55 -14.60
C GLY A 164 -17.28 2.25 -14.34
N ARG A 165 -17.77 2.10 -13.10
CA ARG A 165 -18.89 1.19 -12.78
C ARG A 165 -20.18 1.99 -12.84
N LYS A 166 -21.19 1.54 -13.58
CA LYS A 166 -22.55 2.11 -13.48
C LYS A 166 -23.42 1.15 -12.68
N THR A 167 -23.55 1.37 -11.38
CA THR A 167 -24.47 0.56 -10.58
C THR A 167 -25.89 1.10 -10.75
N ASN A 168 -26.70 0.46 -11.58
CA ASN A 168 -28.15 0.53 -11.44
C ASN A 168 -28.45 -0.34 -10.22
N ASN A 169 -29.00 0.23 -9.17
CA ASN A 169 -29.06 -0.34 -7.82
C ASN A 169 -30.01 -1.54 -7.64
N GLU A 170 -30.27 -2.38 -8.64
CA GLU A 170 -31.39 -3.35 -8.57
C GLU A 170 -31.04 -4.83 -8.70
N THR A 171 -29.81 -5.25 -9.00
CA THR A 171 -29.45 -6.68 -8.82
C THR A 171 -27.95 -6.91 -8.76
N TYR A 172 -27.44 -7.24 -7.57
CA TYR A 172 -26.10 -7.81 -7.35
C TYR A 172 -26.06 -9.21 -8.03
N GLY A 173 -25.87 -9.24 -9.35
CA GLY A 173 -25.97 -10.47 -10.13
C GLY A 173 -25.95 -10.26 -11.64
N ASN A 174 -26.36 -9.10 -12.15
CA ASN A 174 -26.31 -8.81 -13.57
C ASN A 174 -24.98 -8.13 -13.93
N ARG A 175 -23.98 -8.91 -14.37
CA ARG A 175 -22.65 -8.38 -14.66
C ARG A 175 -22.62 -7.45 -15.88
N ASP A 176 -23.68 -7.42 -16.68
CA ASP A 176 -23.90 -6.48 -17.79
C ASP A 176 -23.96 -5.00 -17.34
N ASP A 177 -24.22 -4.73 -16.06
CA ASP A 177 -24.28 -3.36 -15.51
C ASP A 177 -22.89 -2.71 -15.29
N TRP A 178 -21.78 -3.41 -15.55
CA TRP A 178 -20.46 -2.76 -15.67
C TRP A 178 -20.32 -1.93 -16.98
N GLY A 179 -21.43 -1.73 -17.69
CA GLY A 179 -21.56 -1.43 -19.12
C GLY A 179 -21.16 -0.05 -19.63
N TYR A 180 -20.22 0.67 -19.00
CA TYR A 180 -19.65 1.89 -19.58
C TYR A 180 -18.13 2.01 -19.35
N ALA A 181 -17.37 1.03 -19.83
CA ALA A 181 -15.91 1.06 -19.76
C ALA A 181 -15.24 0.51 -21.03
N THR A 182 -13.99 0.94 -21.27
CA THR A 182 -13.06 0.28 -22.18
C THR A 182 -12.34 -0.82 -21.41
N ARG A 183 -12.64 -2.08 -21.71
CA ARG A 183 -12.10 -3.23 -20.97
C ARG A 183 -11.21 -4.12 -21.84
N ILE A 184 -9.99 -4.38 -21.39
CA ILE A 184 -9.09 -5.38 -21.97
C ILE A 184 -9.15 -6.65 -21.12
N VAL A 185 -9.52 -7.76 -21.74
CA VAL A 185 -9.81 -9.04 -21.07
C VAL A 185 -8.90 -10.13 -21.62
N PRO A 186 -7.78 -10.46 -20.95
CA PRO A 186 -6.97 -11.61 -21.37
C PRO A 186 -7.77 -12.91 -21.19
N TYR A 187 -7.58 -13.86 -22.12
CA TYR A 187 -8.15 -15.20 -21.99
C TYR A 187 -7.18 -16.27 -22.49
N VAL A 188 -7.33 -17.47 -21.95
CA VAL A 188 -6.68 -18.68 -22.47
C VAL A 188 -7.68 -19.39 -23.39
N ASN A 189 -7.24 -19.81 -24.58
CA ASN A 189 -8.12 -20.40 -25.58
C ASN A 189 -8.57 -21.84 -25.22
N SER A 190 -9.51 -22.37 -26.01
CA SER A 190 -10.15 -23.67 -25.80
C SER A 190 -9.20 -24.85 -25.84
N ALA A 191 -8.12 -24.72 -26.61
CA ALA A 191 -7.05 -25.70 -26.68
C ALA A 191 -6.12 -25.68 -25.45
N GLY A 192 -6.30 -24.73 -24.53
CA GLY A 192 -5.42 -24.52 -23.38
C GLY A 192 -4.06 -23.93 -23.74
N ALA A 193 -3.91 -23.40 -24.97
CA ALA A 193 -2.69 -22.74 -25.38
C ALA A 193 -2.63 -21.33 -24.76
N ASP A 194 -1.62 -21.13 -23.92
CA ASP A 194 -1.27 -19.84 -23.35
C ASP A 194 -0.63 -18.94 -24.43
N GLY A 195 -1.35 -17.91 -24.86
CA GLY A 195 -0.85 -16.94 -25.83
C GLY A 195 0.06 -15.86 -25.24
N PHE A 196 0.41 -15.98 -23.95
CA PHE A 196 1.37 -15.15 -23.23
C PHE A 196 2.55 -16.00 -22.69
N PRO A 197 3.20 -16.83 -23.54
CA PRO A 197 4.22 -17.78 -23.09
C PRO A 197 5.40 -17.09 -22.38
N ASP A 198 5.72 -15.87 -22.81
CA ASP A 198 6.83 -15.08 -22.30
C ASP A 198 6.43 -14.10 -21.16
N GLY A 199 5.27 -14.30 -20.53
CA GLY A 199 5.01 -13.76 -19.20
C GLY A 199 4.22 -12.46 -19.08
N ALA A 200 3.89 -11.75 -20.17
CA ALA A 200 3.19 -10.45 -20.11
C ALA A 200 1.98 -10.35 -21.05
N ILE A 201 0.89 -9.73 -20.59
CA ILE A 201 -0.31 -9.44 -21.40
C ILE A 201 -0.11 -8.21 -22.28
N LEU A 202 0.51 -7.18 -21.72
CA LEU A 202 0.87 -5.95 -22.41
C LEU A 202 2.33 -5.62 -22.12
N GLU A 203 3.04 -5.23 -23.16
CA GLU A 203 4.39 -4.72 -23.07
C GLU A 203 4.45 -3.25 -23.48
N LEU A 204 5.10 -2.45 -22.64
CA LEU A 204 5.30 -1.03 -22.88
C LEU A 204 6.78 -0.72 -22.98
N ASN A 205 7.20 -0.23 -24.15
CA ASN A 205 8.58 0.12 -24.47
C ASN A 205 9.60 -1.03 -24.29
N ILE A 206 9.17 -2.29 -24.42
CA ILE A 206 10.05 -3.45 -24.24
C ILE A 206 10.82 -3.75 -25.52
N LYS A 207 12.11 -4.03 -25.38
CA LYS A 207 12.96 -4.71 -26.36
C LYS A 207 13.24 -6.11 -25.87
N ARG A 208 12.79 -7.10 -26.62
CA ARG A 208 13.17 -8.49 -26.37
C ARG A 208 14.44 -8.84 -27.10
N THR A 209 15.42 -9.33 -26.36
CA THR A 209 16.62 -9.95 -26.94
C THR A 209 16.29 -11.43 -27.13
N LEU A 210 16.08 -11.87 -28.38
CA LEU A 210 15.84 -13.29 -28.67
C LEU A 210 17.11 -14.09 -28.42
N VAL A 211 17.32 -14.58 -27.20
CA VAL A 211 18.37 -15.57 -26.93
C VAL A 211 17.79 -16.95 -27.23
N GLN A 212 18.12 -17.51 -28.40
CA GLN A 212 17.98 -18.96 -28.62
C GLN A 212 18.95 -19.67 -27.66
N LYS A 213 18.48 -20.11 -26.49
CA LYS A 213 19.25 -21.05 -25.67
C LYS A 213 19.39 -22.38 -26.44
N PRO A 214 20.59 -22.94 -26.61
CA PRO A 214 20.76 -24.24 -27.24
C PRO A 214 20.04 -25.31 -26.42
N SER A 215 19.32 -26.20 -27.11
CA SER A 215 18.40 -27.21 -26.57
C SER A 215 19.06 -28.39 -25.83
N THR A 216 20.09 -28.15 -25.02
CA THR A 216 20.81 -29.21 -24.31
C THR A 216 21.13 -28.80 -22.88
N LEU A 217 20.12 -28.73 -22.02
CA LEU A 217 20.26 -28.91 -20.57
C LEU A 217 18.87 -28.97 -19.93
N ASN A 218 18.47 -30.17 -19.49
CA ASN A 218 17.31 -30.38 -18.63
C ASN A 218 17.63 -29.84 -17.23
N VAL A 219 17.37 -28.55 -17.02
CA VAL A 219 17.22 -27.97 -15.68
C VAL A 219 15.77 -27.52 -15.59
N ALA A 220 15.09 -27.91 -14.51
CA ALA A 220 13.70 -27.58 -14.26
C ALA A 220 13.47 -26.07 -14.41
N ALA A 221 12.44 -25.71 -15.17
CA ALA A 221 12.10 -24.33 -15.50
C ALA A 221 11.62 -23.58 -14.25
N GLU A 222 12.53 -22.91 -13.57
CA GLU A 222 12.19 -21.69 -12.84
C GLU A 222 11.84 -20.62 -13.89
N SER A 223 10.75 -19.88 -13.63
CA SER A 223 10.23 -18.84 -14.51
C SER A 223 11.18 -17.65 -14.57
N SER A 224 12.25 -17.78 -15.35
CA SER A 224 13.12 -16.67 -15.70
C SER A 224 12.37 -15.75 -16.68
N THR A 225 11.84 -14.64 -16.18
CA THR A 225 11.71 -13.45 -17.03
C THR A 225 13.11 -13.16 -17.58
N ASN A 226 13.29 -13.11 -18.90
CA ASN A 226 14.61 -12.92 -19.50
C ASN A 226 15.30 -11.72 -18.84
N GLU A 227 16.43 -11.95 -18.18
CA GLU A 227 17.21 -10.89 -17.52
C GLU A 227 17.77 -9.84 -18.51
N ASP A 228 17.56 -10.07 -19.81
CA ASP A 228 17.97 -9.21 -20.93
C ASP A 228 16.84 -8.35 -21.53
N ASP A 229 15.62 -8.38 -20.97
CA ASP A 229 14.53 -7.51 -21.42
C ASP A 229 14.78 -6.07 -20.96
N THR A 230 14.98 -5.16 -21.94
CA THR A 230 15.39 -3.77 -21.71
C THR A 230 14.56 -2.80 -22.57
N TRP A 231 14.90 -1.51 -22.61
CA TRP A 231 14.16 -0.53 -23.41
C TRP A 231 14.25 -0.77 -24.92
N SER A 232 13.11 -0.62 -25.61
CA SER A 232 13.04 -0.51 -27.08
C SER A 232 13.83 0.68 -27.63
N MET A 233 13.98 1.71 -26.81
CA MET A 233 14.78 2.90 -27.06
C MET A 233 15.56 3.26 -25.79
N ARG A 234 16.87 3.49 -25.90
CA ARG A 234 17.69 3.81 -24.72
C ARG A 234 17.20 5.11 -24.03
N PHE A 235 16.94 5.05 -22.72
CA PHE A 235 16.41 6.17 -21.91
C PHE A 235 15.12 6.76 -22.52
N PRO A 236 14.04 5.98 -22.63
CA PRO A 236 12.84 6.44 -23.31
C PRO A 236 12.17 7.57 -22.50
N ASP A 237 11.82 8.67 -23.19
CA ASP A 237 11.05 9.76 -22.59
C ASP A 237 9.70 9.26 -22.04
N PRO A 238 9.17 9.85 -20.94
CA PRO A 238 7.93 9.45 -20.27
C PRO A 238 6.66 9.85 -21.04
N THR A 239 6.65 9.62 -22.35
CA THR A 239 5.58 9.99 -23.28
C THR A 239 4.58 8.87 -23.51
N SER A 240 4.94 7.64 -23.18
CA SER A 240 4.06 6.49 -23.37
C SER A 240 3.07 6.40 -22.19
N THR A 241 1.77 6.30 -22.51
CA THR A 241 0.71 6.36 -21.48
C THR A 241 -0.36 5.31 -21.70
N ILE A 242 -0.99 4.88 -20.59
CA ILE A 242 -2.26 4.13 -20.62
C ILE A 242 -3.25 4.88 -19.75
N GLN A 243 -4.41 5.22 -20.30
CA GLN A 243 -5.41 6.00 -19.57
C GLN A 243 -6.84 5.50 -19.81
N ASN A 244 -7.68 5.60 -18.77
CA ASN A 244 -9.12 5.33 -18.85
C ASN A 244 -9.46 3.90 -19.34
N VAL A 245 -8.68 2.90 -18.95
CA VAL A 245 -8.85 1.49 -19.33
C VAL A 245 -9.05 0.61 -18.09
N VAL A 246 -9.83 -0.45 -18.24
CA VAL A 246 -9.95 -1.53 -17.26
C VAL A 246 -9.24 -2.78 -17.79
N PHE A 247 -8.22 -3.25 -17.12
CA PHE A 247 -7.70 -4.61 -17.31
C PHE A 247 -8.44 -5.57 -16.37
N SER A 248 -8.99 -6.65 -16.92
CA SER A 248 -9.88 -7.54 -16.16
C SER A 248 -9.60 -9.01 -16.45
N ASN A 249 -9.06 -9.71 -15.46
CA ASN A 249 -8.87 -11.16 -15.47
C ASN A 249 -10.09 -11.88 -14.84
N ASP A 250 -11.28 -11.56 -15.34
CA ASP A 250 -12.54 -12.11 -14.80
C ASP A 250 -13.21 -13.12 -15.76
N TYR A 251 -12.55 -13.45 -16.87
CA TYR A 251 -13.05 -14.48 -17.80
C TYR A 251 -12.97 -15.85 -17.12
N ASN A 252 -14.11 -16.33 -16.65
CA ASN A 252 -14.22 -17.52 -15.82
C ASN A 252 -14.25 -18.76 -16.72
N ARG A 253 -13.11 -19.43 -16.81
CA ARG A 253 -12.96 -20.64 -17.61
C ARG A 253 -12.16 -21.68 -16.86
N THR A 254 -12.62 -22.92 -16.88
CA THR A 254 -11.82 -24.06 -16.42
C THR A 254 -11.21 -24.77 -17.61
N ILE A 255 -9.88 -24.90 -17.64
CA ILE A 255 -9.12 -25.60 -18.67
C ILE A 255 -8.36 -26.73 -17.97
N ASN A 256 -8.55 -27.97 -18.40
CA ASN A 256 -7.90 -29.15 -17.82
C ASN A 256 -8.06 -29.24 -16.28
N GLY A 257 -9.23 -28.82 -15.76
CA GLY A 257 -9.52 -28.82 -14.32
C GLY A 257 -8.96 -27.62 -13.54
N VAL A 258 -8.28 -26.68 -14.21
CA VAL A 258 -7.69 -25.49 -13.59
C VAL A 258 -8.44 -24.23 -14.03
N ASP A 259 -8.73 -23.34 -13.09
CA ASP A 259 -9.26 -22.01 -13.39
C ASP A 259 -8.22 -21.19 -14.18
N ALA A 260 -8.53 -20.84 -15.42
CA ALA A 260 -7.64 -20.11 -16.33
C ALA A 260 -7.21 -18.75 -15.77
N ARG A 261 -7.99 -18.15 -14.86
CA ARG A 261 -7.60 -16.92 -14.17
C ARG A 261 -6.34 -17.12 -13.35
N LEU A 262 -6.15 -18.30 -12.73
CA LEU A 262 -4.92 -18.62 -11.99
C LEU A 262 -3.72 -18.72 -12.92
N THR A 263 -3.90 -19.31 -14.11
CA THR A 263 -2.85 -19.34 -15.15
C THR A 263 -2.46 -17.92 -15.56
N LEU A 264 -3.43 -17.05 -15.86
CA LEU A 264 -3.16 -15.66 -16.24
C LEU A 264 -2.58 -14.84 -15.08
N SER A 265 -2.87 -15.21 -13.83
CA SER A 265 -2.33 -14.55 -12.64
C SER A 265 -0.85 -14.84 -12.40
N SER A 266 -0.31 -15.90 -13.01
CA SER A 266 1.14 -16.13 -13.07
C SER A 266 1.87 -15.10 -13.93
N LYS A 267 1.13 -14.39 -14.79
CA LYS A 267 1.66 -13.42 -15.75
C LYS A 267 1.61 -12.01 -15.16
N VAL A 268 2.48 -11.15 -15.69
CA VAL A 268 2.38 -9.71 -15.47
C VAL A 268 1.32 -9.15 -16.42
N CYS A 269 0.42 -8.30 -15.92
CA CYS A 269 -0.51 -7.62 -16.81
C CYS A 269 0.23 -6.63 -17.71
N CYS A 270 0.94 -5.67 -17.13
CA CYS A 270 1.76 -4.68 -17.86
C CYS A 270 3.24 -4.82 -17.47
N LEU A 271 4.06 -5.32 -18.40
CA LEU A 271 5.52 -5.28 -18.29
C LEU A 271 6.01 -4.00 -18.97
N VAL A 272 6.70 -3.15 -18.20
CA VAL A 272 7.04 -1.79 -18.62
C VAL A 272 8.53 -1.56 -18.52
N ALA A 273 9.11 -0.91 -19.52
CA ALA A 273 10.44 -0.35 -19.42
C ALA A 273 10.39 1.16 -19.65
N GLY A 274 11.23 1.91 -18.93
CA GLY A 274 11.32 3.37 -19.11
C GLY A 274 10.42 4.20 -18.21
N GLY A 275 10.29 5.48 -18.55
CA GLY A 275 9.29 6.39 -17.97
C GLY A 275 7.91 6.15 -18.59
N PHE A 276 6.85 6.36 -17.82
CA PHE A 276 5.47 6.11 -18.24
C PHE A 276 4.46 6.86 -17.37
N LEU A 277 3.24 6.98 -17.89
CA LEU A 277 2.07 7.43 -17.13
C LEU A 277 0.93 6.39 -17.21
N PHE A 278 0.50 5.91 -16.07
CA PHE A 278 -0.79 5.25 -15.89
C PHE A 278 -1.74 6.17 -15.12
N GLU A 279 -2.89 6.45 -15.71
CA GLU A 279 -3.88 7.37 -15.15
C GLU A 279 -5.30 6.87 -15.35
N ASN A 280 -6.12 6.83 -14.30
CA ASN A 280 -7.49 6.33 -14.35
C ASN A 280 -7.56 4.89 -14.92
N VAL A 281 -6.67 4.02 -14.44
CA VAL A 281 -6.60 2.61 -14.88
C VAL A 281 -7.02 1.69 -13.76
N TYR A 282 -7.84 0.70 -14.09
CA TYR A 282 -8.32 -0.30 -13.14
C TYR A 282 -7.74 -1.66 -13.49
N TRP A 283 -7.19 -2.36 -12.51
CA TRP A 283 -6.77 -3.75 -12.62
C TRP A 283 -7.64 -4.62 -11.72
N ASN A 284 -8.31 -5.60 -12.31
CA ASN A 284 -9.12 -6.58 -11.60
C ASN A 284 -8.54 -7.98 -11.77
N ASN A 285 -8.37 -8.69 -10.66
CA ASN A 285 -7.91 -10.07 -10.57
C ASN A 285 -6.53 -10.30 -11.20
N PHE A 286 -5.59 -9.40 -10.92
CA PHE A 286 -4.17 -9.64 -11.19
C PHE A 286 -3.41 -9.78 -9.87
N ARG A 287 -2.43 -10.68 -9.81
CA ARG A 287 -1.44 -10.72 -8.72
C ARG A 287 -0.25 -9.79 -8.99
N ARG A 288 -0.02 -9.48 -10.28
CA ARG A 288 1.05 -8.62 -10.79
C ARG A 288 0.50 -7.70 -11.88
N ALA A 289 -0.08 -6.58 -11.48
CA ALA A 289 -0.63 -5.61 -12.41
C ALA A 289 0.48 -4.91 -13.21
N ILE A 290 1.53 -4.47 -12.52
CA ILE A 290 2.62 -3.70 -13.12
C ILE A 290 3.94 -4.30 -12.66
N LYS A 291 4.83 -4.59 -13.61
CA LYS A 291 6.24 -4.87 -13.35
C LYS A 291 7.10 -3.98 -14.22
N VAL A 292 8.07 -3.30 -13.62
CA VAL A 292 9.09 -2.56 -14.35
C VAL A 292 10.33 -3.42 -14.55
N THR A 293 10.99 -3.30 -15.72
CA THR A 293 12.28 -3.96 -15.95
C THR A 293 13.37 -3.41 -15.01
N HIS A 294 14.52 -4.08 -14.94
CA HIS A 294 15.59 -3.70 -14.01
C HIS A 294 16.41 -2.49 -14.47
N ASP A 295 16.13 -1.93 -15.65
CA ASP A 295 16.88 -0.81 -16.19
C ASP A 295 16.53 0.53 -15.50
N TYR A 296 17.55 1.37 -15.29
CA TYR A 296 17.40 2.70 -14.68
C TYR A 296 16.50 3.64 -15.48
N ALA A 297 15.32 3.97 -14.99
CA ALA A 297 14.46 4.92 -15.68
C ALA A 297 13.71 5.88 -14.75
N ASP A 298 13.63 7.12 -15.20
CA ASP A 298 13.06 8.25 -14.47
C ASP A 298 11.58 8.47 -14.83
N ILE A 299 10.91 9.33 -14.06
CA ILE A 299 9.59 9.89 -14.37
C ILE A 299 8.56 8.78 -14.61
N LYS A 300 8.40 7.93 -13.60
CA LYS A 300 7.32 6.94 -13.53
C LYS A 300 6.15 7.59 -12.81
N THR A 301 4.97 7.55 -13.40
CA THR A 301 3.76 8.11 -12.79
C THR A 301 2.63 7.09 -12.82
N ILE A 302 2.07 6.80 -11.65
CA ILE A 302 0.85 6.02 -11.47
C ILE A 302 -0.07 6.88 -10.63
N ARG A 303 -1.22 7.29 -11.17
CA ARG A 303 -2.19 8.11 -10.43
C ARG A 303 -3.64 7.78 -10.73
N HIS A 304 -4.51 7.96 -9.75
CA HIS A 304 -5.96 7.70 -9.90
C HIS A 304 -6.26 6.26 -10.36
N CYS A 305 -5.39 5.31 -10.02
CA CYS A 305 -5.53 3.91 -10.41
C CYS A 305 -6.10 3.06 -9.28
N VAL A 306 -6.83 2.00 -9.65
CA VAL A 306 -7.43 1.05 -8.71
C VAL A 306 -6.96 -0.36 -9.01
N PHE A 307 -6.57 -1.08 -7.96
CA PHE A 307 -6.07 -2.44 -8.03
C PHE A 307 -6.90 -3.34 -7.11
N SER A 308 -7.52 -4.36 -7.66
CA SER A 308 -8.36 -5.33 -6.94
C SER A 308 -8.04 -6.76 -7.38
N SER A 309 -8.01 -7.72 -6.46
CA SER A 309 -7.68 -9.11 -6.77
C SER A 309 -8.25 -10.12 -5.77
N ASP A 310 -9.40 -10.70 -6.05
CA ASP A 310 -10.02 -11.71 -5.18
C ASP A 310 -9.37 -13.10 -5.32
N LEU A 311 -8.25 -13.19 -6.06
CA LEU A 311 -7.56 -14.45 -6.34
C LEU A 311 -6.94 -15.08 -5.09
N ASP A 312 -6.62 -14.28 -4.08
CA ASP A 312 -6.19 -14.77 -2.76
C ASP A 312 -7.28 -15.60 -2.04
N TYR A 313 -8.54 -15.57 -2.51
CA TYR A 313 -9.60 -16.45 -2.03
C TYR A 313 -9.69 -17.77 -2.80
N LEU A 314 -9.08 -17.86 -3.99
CA LEU A 314 -9.04 -19.07 -4.82
C LEU A 314 -7.89 -20.03 -4.44
N THR A 315 -7.16 -19.73 -3.36
CA THR A 315 -5.81 -20.27 -3.06
C THR A 315 -5.72 -21.72 -2.62
N SER A 316 -6.81 -22.50 -2.59
CA SER A 316 -6.68 -23.93 -2.27
C SER A 316 -5.94 -24.73 -3.35
N ASN A 317 -5.77 -24.15 -4.55
CA ASN A 317 -5.14 -24.78 -5.72
C ASN A 317 -4.12 -23.86 -6.43
N LEU A 318 -3.44 -22.95 -5.72
CA LEU A 318 -2.36 -22.19 -6.36
C LEU A 318 -1.27 -23.17 -6.84
N PRO A 319 -0.83 -23.09 -8.10
CA PRO A 319 0.37 -23.79 -8.55
C PRO A 319 1.56 -23.45 -7.64
N ALA A 320 2.40 -24.43 -7.31
CA ALA A 320 3.58 -24.24 -6.46
C ALA A 320 4.52 -23.12 -6.97
N SER A 321 4.55 -22.89 -8.29
CA SER A 321 5.28 -21.78 -8.93
C SER A 321 4.74 -20.38 -8.61
N LEU A 322 3.64 -20.27 -7.87
CA LEU A 322 3.00 -19.03 -7.45
C LEU A 322 2.90 -18.90 -5.92
N GLU A 323 3.61 -19.72 -5.17
CA GLU A 323 3.64 -19.65 -3.70
C GLU A 323 4.44 -18.44 -3.18
N ASP A 324 5.43 -17.97 -3.94
CA ASP A 324 6.23 -16.81 -3.55
C ASP A 324 5.41 -15.52 -3.53
N LYS A 325 5.62 -14.70 -2.48
CA LYS A 325 4.99 -13.39 -2.32
C LYS A 325 5.31 -12.50 -3.53
N GLN A 326 4.28 -12.10 -4.26
CA GLN A 326 4.39 -11.14 -5.34
C GLN A 326 4.02 -9.73 -4.86
N TYR A 327 4.26 -8.72 -5.70
CA TYR A 327 3.74 -7.37 -5.51
C TYR A 327 2.84 -7.02 -6.68
N MET A 328 1.67 -6.45 -6.38
CA MET A 328 0.73 -5.95 -7.38
C MET A 328 1.41 -4.93 -8.30
N ILE A 329 2.21 -4.07 -7.69
CA ILE A 329 3.01 -3.04 -8.36
C ILE A 329 4.47 -3.28 -7.96
N ASP A 330 5.25 -3.82 -8.88
CA ASP A 330 6.69 -3.99 -8.73
C ASP A 330 7.41 -2.95 -9.59
N LEU A 331 7.81 -1.84 -8.98
CA LEU A 331 8.54 -0.77 -9.67
C LEU A 331 10.04 -1.06 -9.78
N GLY A 332 10.50 -2.20 -9.26
CA GLY A 332 11.87 -2.66 -9.39
C GLY A 332 12.88 -1.57 -9.00
N TYR A 333 13.94 -1.45 -9.81
CA TYR A 333 14.90 -0.36 -9.73
C TYR A 333 14.28 0.89 -10.37
N SER A 334 13.81 1.82 -9.53
CA SER A 334 13.30 3.10 -10.03
C SER A 334 14.46 4.08 -10.13
N GLY A 335 14.54 4.82 -11.23
CA GLY A 335 15.38 6.02 -11.28
C GLY A 335 14.75 7.13 -10.44
N ASP A 336 14.67 8.32 -11.01
CA ASP A 336 14.35 9.54 -10.28
C ASP A 336 12.95 10.06 -10.60
N ALA A 337 12.41 10.92 -9.73
CA ALA A 337 11.13 11.61 -9.89
C ALA A 337 9.91 10.69 -10.04
N LEU A 338 9.78 9.69 -9.15
CA LEU A 338 8.58 8.85 -9.04
C LEU A 338 7.37 9.66 -8.54
N VAL A 339 6.19 9.41 -9.11
CA VAL A 339 4.89 9.84 -8.58
C VAL A 339 3.95 8.64 -8.48
N PHE A 340 3.56 8.26 -7.27
CA PHE A 340 2.52 7.27 -7.01
C PHE A 340 1.46 7.86 -6.09
N GLU A 341 0.34 8.31 -6.66
CA GLU A 341 -0.63 9.10 -5.91
C GLU A 341 -2.11 8.80 -6.19
N ASN A 342 -2.94 9.01 -5.18
CA ASN A 342 -4.40 8.90 -5.30
C ASN A 342 -4.86 7.53 -5.85
N CYS A 343 -4.11 6.48 -5.56
CA CYS A 343 -4.42 5.11 -5.96
C CYS A 343 -5.06 4.32 -4.82
N ALA A 344 -5.76 3.25 -5.18
CA ALA A 344 -6.34 2.34 -4.20
C ALA A 344 -6.01 0.88 -4.51
N VAL A 345 -5.42 0.18 -3.56
CA VAL A 345 -5.18 -1.27 -3.60
C VAL A 345 -6.20 -1.94 -2.68
N HIS A 346 -7.41 -2.16 -3.21
CA HIS A 346 -8.62 -2.56 -2.49
C HIS A 346 -8.78 -4.06 -2.24
N THR A 347 -7.67 -4.77 -2.11
CA THR A 347 -7.74 -6.23 -1.96
C THR A 347 -7.44 -6.62 -0.53
N VAL A 348 -8.50 -6.88 0.22
CA VAL A 348 -8.39 -7.39 1.59
C VAL A 348 -7.59 -8.69 1.59
N PRO A 349 -6.48 -8.77 2.34
CA PRO A 349 -5.69 -9.99 2.43
C PRO A 349 -6.48 -11.08 3.18
N LYS A 350 -6.33 -12.34 2.76
CA LYS A 350 -6.90 -13.50 3.50
C LYS A 350 -6.28 -13.62 4.89
N LYS A 351 -5.00 -13.29 5.01
CA LYS A 351 -4.24 -13.22 6.26
C LYS A 351 -3.09 -12.22 6.12
N GLU A 352 -2.94 -11.37 7.13
CA GLU A 352 -1.83 -10.41 7.22
C GLU A 352 -0.46 -11.08 7.00
N GLY A 353 0.39 -10.45 6.19
CA GLY A 353 1.76 -10.91 5.91
C GLY A 353 1.90 -12.11 4.97
N VAL A 354 0.81 -12.85 4.68
CA VAL A 354 0.81 -14.02 3.78
C VAL A 354 0.44 -13.64 2.35
N SER A 355 -0.43 -12.65 2.20
CA SER A 355 -0.88 -12.12 0.91
C SER A 355 0.23 -11.37 0.16
N ASP A 356 0.11 -11.31 -1.17
CA ASP A 356 0.92 -10.45 -2.03
C ASP A 356 0.94 -9.00 -1.52
N GLY A 357 2.06 -8.30 -1.71
CA GLY A 357 2.21 -6.89 -1.36
C GLY A 357 1.51 -5.94 -2.34
N ALA A 358 1.28 -4.71 -1.90
CA ALA A 358 0.77 -3.64 -2.75
C ALA A 358 1.87 -3.10 -3.67
N LEU A 359 2.98 -2.66 -3.08
CA LEU A 359 4.04 -1.92 -3.76
C LEU A 359 5.41 -2.41 -3.31
N ARG A 360 6.27 -2.66 -4.28
CA ARG A 360 7.72 -2.76 -4.08
C ARG A 360 8.41 -1.64 -4.86
N LEU A 361 9.30 -0.92 -4.17
CA LEU A 361 10.14 0.12 -4.75
C LEU A 361 11.58 -0.04 -4.28
N ASN A 362 12.51 -0.18 -5.21
CA ASN A 362 13.93 -0.30 -4.91
C ASN A 362 14.72 0.87 -5.51
N SER A 363 15.69 1.38 -4.75
CA SER A 363 16.74 2.30 -5.20
C SER A 363 16.29 3.62 -5.87
N CYS A 364 15.05 4.05 -5.63
CA CYS A 364 14.51 5.29 -6.15
C CYS A 364 15.16 6.52 -5.51
N LYS A 365 15.52 7.52 -6.32
CA LYS A 365 16.06 8.80 -5.80
C LYS A 365 15.13 9.95 -6.16
N GLY A 366 14.43 10.49 -5.17
CA GLY A 366 13.46 11.56 -5.38
C GLY A 366 12.10 11.01 -5.86
N GLY A 367 11.04 11.37 -5.15
CA GLY A 367 9.68 11.04 -5.56
C GLY A 367 8.67 11.12 -4.43
N SER A 368 7.41 10.85 -4.75
CA SER A 368 6.31 10.83 -3.79
C SER A 368 5.46 9.55 -3.91
N ILE A 369 5.09 9.02 -2.75
CA ILE A 369 4.05 8.01 -2.58
C ILE A 369 2.99 8.64 -1.68
N SER A 370 1.90 9.12 -2.26
CA SER A 370 0.98 10.01 -1.53
C SER A 370 -0.51 9.76 -1.73
N CYS A 371 -1.29 9.95 -0.66
CA CYS A 371 -2.76 9.94 -0.73
C CYS A 371 -3.35 8.63 -1.28
N ASN A 372 -2.68 7.49 -1.04
CA ASN A 372 -3.13 6.18 -1.49
C ASN A 372 -3.91 5.44 -0.40
N ILE A 373 -4.82 4.54 -0.79
CA ILE A 373 -5.43 3.54 0.09
C ILE A 373 -4.73 2.20 -0.17
N LEU A 374 -4.06 1.64 0.84
CA LEU A 374 -3.19 0.48 0.71
C LEU A 374 -3.57 -0.59 1.75
N ASN A 375 -4.28 -1.64 1.31
CA ASN A 375 -4.70 -2.74 2.19
C ASN A 375 -3.67 -3.88 2.23
N ARG A 376 -2.48 -3.68 1.66
CA ARG A 376 -1.39 -4.68 1.54
C ARG A 376 -0.04 -4.05 1.79
N ASP A 377 0.94 -4.89 2.11
CA ASP A 377 2.29 -4.47 2.50
C ASP A 377 2.99 -3.63 1.43
N VAL A 378 3.79 -2.67 1.89
CA VAL A 378 4.67 -1.83 1.07
C VAL A 378 6.11 -2.10 1.46
N LEU A 379 6.97 -2.31 0.46
CA LEU A 379 8.41 -2.46 0.64
C LEU A 379 9.15 -1.31 -0.05
N LEU A 380 9.89 -0.54 0.75
CA LEU A 380 10.81 0.50 0.28
C LEU A 380 12.24 0.09 0.62
N HIS A 381 13.07 -0.15 -0.39
CA HIS A 381 14.43 -0.63 -0.20
C HIS A 381 15.44 0.28 -0.92
N GLY A 382 16.38 0.86 -0.18
CA GLY A 382 17.44 1.69 -0.78
C GLY A 382 16.93 2.99 -1.36
N VAL A 383 15.73 3.46 -0.97
CA VAL A 383 15.15 4.68 -1.51
C VAL A 383 15.78 5.91 -0.83
N THR A 384 15.90 7.02 -1.55
CA THR A 384 16.54 8.25 -1.05
C THR A 384 15.73 9.46 -1.50
N ASN A 385 15.52 10.45 -0.63
CA ASN A 385 14.74 11.67 -0.92
C ASN A 385 13.31 11.38 -1.40
N VAL A 386 12.71 10.27 -0.96
CA VAL A 386 11.31 9.94 -1.24
C VAL A 386 10.43 10.41 -0.09
N VAL A 387 9.19 10.80 -0.37
CA VAL A 387 8.21 11.11 0.66
C VAL A 387 7.02 10.13 0.60
N PHE A 388 6.77 9.42 1.69
CA PHE A 388 5.61 8.57 1.92
C PHE A 388 4.62 9.34 2.80
N MET A 389 3.58 9.94 2.20
CA MET A 389 2.69 10.85 2.94
C MET A 389 1.20 10.70 2.69
N GLY A 390 0.36 10.95 3.70
CA GLY A 390 -1.09 11.00 3.51
C GLY A 390 -1.71 9.66 3.09
N ASN A 391 -0.98 8.55 3.19
CA ASN A 391 -1.49 7.24 2.82
C ASN A 391 -2.36 6.66 3.92
N HIS A 392 -3.39 5.94 3.53
CA HIS A 392 -4.28 5.18 4.40
C HIS A 392 -3.97 3.69 4.27
N MET A 393 -3.24 3.15 5.24
CA MET A 393 -2.87 1.74 5.32
C MET A 393 -3.86 0.99 6.20
N GLU A 394 -4.63 0.07 5.63
CA GLU A 394 -5.74 -0.62 6.30
C GLU A 394 -5.45 -2.10 6.54
N VAL A 395 -6.26 -2.74 7.40
CA VAL A 395 -6.29 -4.22 7.57
C VAL A 395 -4.91 -4.81 7.96
N GLY A 396 -4.11 -4.07 8.73
CA GLY A 396 -2.80 -4.54 9.18
C GLY A 396 -1.73 -4.59 8.09
N ALA A 397 -1.90 -3.83 7.00
CA ALA A 397 -0.84 -3.58 6.03
C ALA A 397 0.41 -3.01 6.72
N GLN A 398 1.59 -3.49 6.34
CA GLN A 398 2.87 -3.09 6.92
C GLN A 398 3.71 -2.29 5.93
N LEU A 399 4.28 -1.18 6.39
CA LEU A 399 5.31 -0.44 5.67
C LEU A 399 6.67 -0.95 6.15
N ARG A 400 7.43 -1.61 5.27
CA ARG A 400 8.79 -2.07 5.52
C ARG A 400 9.78 -1.15 4.82
N ILE A 401 10.72 -0.61 5.59
CA ILE A 401 11.74 0.32 5.14
C ILE A 401 13.10 -0.33 5.37
N VAL A 402 13.88 -0.47 4.29
CA VAL A 402 15.18 -1.14 4.29
C VAL A 402 16.23 -0.19 3.76
N ASN A 403 17.25 0.14 4.55
CA ASN A 403 18.41 0.96 4.15
C ASN A 403 18.05 2.22 3.34
N SER A 404 17.13 3.06 3.85
CA SER A 404 16.54 4.15 3.06
C SER A 404 16.55 5.52 3.77
N ASP A 405 16.64 6.59 2.99
CA ASP A 405 16.55 7.99 3.45
C ASP A 405 15.26 8.61 2.92
N LEU A 406 14.25 8.76 3.79
CA LEU A 406 12.92 9.20 3.38
C LEU A 406 12.12 9.86 4.50
N ALA A 407 11.06 10.57 4.11
CA ALA A 407 10.10 11.14 5.04
C ALA A 407 8.79 10.33 5.07
N VAL A 408 8.30 9.98 6.26
CA VAL A 408 7.05 9.23 6.49
C VAL A 408 6.09 10.11 7.27
N ASN A 409 5.22 10.84 6.57
CA ASN A 409 4.48 11.94 7.19
C ASN A 409 2.96 11.86 7.02
N ASN A 410 2.21 12.14 8.08
CA ASN A 410 0.74 12.30 8.02
C ASN A 410 0.03 11.07 7.43
N ASN A 411 0.51 9.86 7.72
CA ASN A 411 -0.12 8.62 7.28
C ASN A 411 -1.06 8.06 8.36
N HIS A 412 -2.08 7.33 7.90
CA HIS A 412 -2.96 6.55 8.74
C HIS A 412 -2.57 5.08 8.67
N PHE A 413 -2.24 4.48 9.82
CA PHE A 413 -1.92 3.07 9.93
C PHE A 413 -2.95 2.36 10.81
N GLU A 414 -3.77 1.50 10.21
CA GLU A 414 -4.60 0.55 10.95
C GLU A 414 -3.69 -0.55 11.53
N ARG A 415 -3.70 -0.69 12.85
CA ARG A 415 -2.85 -1.63 13.58
C ARG A 415 -3.35 -3.07 13.39
N GLY A 416 -2.42 -3.97 13.07
CA GLY A 416 -2.68 -5.38 12.81
C GLY A 416 -2.05 -6.33 13.86
N ARG A 417 -1.91 -7.60 13.49
CA ARG A 417 -1.16 -8.64 14.24
C ARG A 417 0.35 -8.43 14.20
N ARG A 418 0.83 -7.57 13.29
CA ARG A 418 2.23 -7.16 13.16
C ARG A 418 2.38 -5.65 13.41
N PRO A 419 3.60 -5.17 13.72
CA PRO A 419 3.89 -3.75 13.73
C PRO A 419 3.55 -3.09 12.38
N SER A 420 2.99 -1.89 12.41
CA SER A 420 2.56 -1.19 11.20
C SER A 420 3.73 -0.67 10.37
N VAL A 421 4.83 -0.29 11.02
CA VAL A 421 6.07 0.14 10.35
C VAL A 421 7.27 -0.65 10.87
N VAL A 422 8.09 -1.14 9.95
CA VAL A 422 9.30 -1.91 10.28
C VAL A 422 10.51 -1.27 9.62
N PHE A 423 11.55 -1.05 10.41
CA PHE A 423 12.87 -0.61 9.96
C PHE A 423 13.84 -1.78 9.98
N ASP A 424 14.39 -2.09 8.82
CA ASP A 424 15.24 -3.25 8.59
C ASP A 424 16.56 -2.89 7.91
N ILE A 425 17.49 -3.84 7.93
CA ILE A 425 18.81 -3.76 7.28
C ILE A 425 18.94 -4.70 6.07
N SER A 426 18.02 -5.64 5.89
CA SER A 426 18.01 -6.56 4.75
C SER A 426 16.59 -6.82 4.26
N ASP A 427 16.46 -7.25 3.00
CA ASP A 427 15.18 -7.66 2.42
C ASP A 427 14.76 -9.07 2.91
N GLU A 428 15.68 -9.85 3.47
CA GLU A 428 15.41 -11.19 4.00
C GLU A 428 14.54 -11.13 5.26
N THR A 429 13.58 -12.05 5.36
CA THR A 429 12.73 -12.17 6.56
C THR A 429 13.59 -12.51 7.77
N HIS A 430 13.23 -12.00 8.96
CA HIS A 430 13.95 -12.27 10.20
C HIS A 430 14.02 -13.78 10.51
N GLY A 431 15.10 -14.45 10.10
CA GLY A 431 15.35 -15.88 10.32
C GLY A 431 16.36 -16.44 9.33
N ASP A 432 17.51 -16.88 9.87
CA ASP A 432 18.69 -17.51 9.24
C ASP A 432 19.42 -16.72 8.13
N ASN A 433 20.67 -16.33 8.44
CA ASN A 433 21.69 -15.77 7.53
C ASN A 433 21.45 -14.38 6.91
N VAL A 434 20.84 -13.44 7.66
CA VAL A 434 20.91 -12.03 7.29
C VAL A 434 22.38 -11.57 7.31
N GLU A 435 22.99 -11.38 6.13
CA GLU A 435 24.34 -10.81 6.04
C GLU A 435 24.35 -9.33 6.42
N THR A 436 25.45 -8.86 7.00
CA THR A 436 25.63 -7.43 7.27
C THR A 436 25.68 -6.68 5.94
N PRO A 437 25.04 -5.50 5.80
CA PRO A 437 25.08 -4.77 4.54
C PRO A 437 26.52 -4.46 4.14
N TRP A 438 26.98 -5.01 3.01
CA TRP A 438 28.33 -4.80 2.48
C TRP A 438 28.66 -3.33 2.17
N ASN A 439 27.64 -2.46 2.09
CA ASN A 439 27.74 -1.08 1.62
C ASN A 439 27.16 -0.02 2.59
N GLY A 440 27.24 -0.19 3.92
CA GLY A 440 27.18 0.93 4.90
C GLY A 440 26.05 1.97 4.79
N HIS A 441 24.96 1.68 4.07
CA HIS A 441 23.82 2.59 3.90
C HIS A 441 22.83 2.34 5.04
N PHE A 442 22.41 3.43 5.67
CA PHE A 442 21.66 3.39 6.92
C PHE A 442 20.34 4.13 6.75
N SER A 443 19.29 3.70 7.45
CA SER A 443 18.02 4.39 7.33
C SER A 443 18.02 5.70 8.12
N VAL A 444 17.88 6.82 7.41
CA VAL A 444 17.71 8.16 7.98
C VAL A 444 16.28 8.58 7.70
N ILE A 445 15.46 8.64 8.74
CA ILE A 445 14.01 8.71 8.59
C ILE A 445 13.49 9.89 9.37
N ASN A 446 12.77 10.78 8.68
CA ASN A 446 11.93 11.78 9.32
C ASN A 446 10.49 11.28 9.33
N MET A 447 9.97 10.91 10.50
CA MET A 447 8.63 10.34 10.63
C MET A 447 7.75 11.23 11.50
N THR A 448 6.83 11.97 10.88
CA THR A 448 6.00 12.96 11.60
C THR A 448 4.50 12.83 11.38
N ASP A 449 3.72 13.23 12.38
CA ASP A 449 2.27 13.42 12.25
C ASP A 449 1.48 12.15 11.87
N ASN A 450 2.04 10.94 12.07
CA ASN A 450 1.35 9.70 11.72
C ASN A 450 0.38 9.27 12.82
N THR A 451 -0.72 8.66 12.40
CA THR A 451 -1.75 8.12 13.30
C THR A 451 -1.77 6.60 13.24
N PHE A 452 -1.70 5.96 14.40
CA PHE A 452 -1.84 4.51 14.55
C PHE A 452 -3.19 4.21 15.17
N ILE A 453 -4.02 3.47 14.45
CA ILE A 453 -5.42 3.32 14.81
C ILE A 453 -5.72 1.87 15.14
N GLU A 454 -6.48 1.67 16.21
CA GLU A 454 -7.08 0.38 16.51
C GLU A 454 -8.60 0.45 16.53
N TRP A 455 -9.24 -0.63 16.09
CA TRP A 455 -10.68 -0.77 16.10
C TRP A 455 -11.12 -1.52 17.35
N PHE A 456 -11.93 -0.89 18.19
CA PHE A 456 -12.58 -1.54 19.32
C PHE A 456 -13.86 -2.24 18.88
N LYS A 457 -13.75 -3.12 17.87
CA LYS A 457 -14.84 -3.98 17.39
C LYS A 457 -14.98 -5.22 18.28
N LYS A 458 -16.20 -5.77 18.37
CA LYS A 458 -16.46 -7.04 19.06
C LYS A 458 -15.63 -8.11 18.37
N ALA A 459 -14.89 -8.90 19.13
CA ALA A 459 -14.17 -10.08 18.65
C ALA A 459 -15.13 -11.23 18.22
N ALA A 460 -16.25 -10.92 17.55
CA ALA A 460 -17.30 -11.87 17.24
C ALA A 460 -18.07 -11.53 15.95
N GLU A 461 -17.34 -11.30 14.86
CA GLU A 461 -17.69 -11.85 13.55
C GLU A 461 -16.36 -12.21 12.90
N ASP A 462 -15.97 -13.48 13.00
CA ASP A 462 -14.78 -14.01 12.35
C ASP A 462 -14.72 -13.51 10.89
N ASN A 463 -13.61 -12.88 10.50
CA ASN A 463 -13.30 -12.50 9.11
C ASN A 463 -14.16 -11.42 8.41
N VAL A 464 -14.73 -10.43 9.10
CA VAL A 464 -15.25 -9.25 8.38
C VAL A 464 -14.08 -8.44 7.79
N PHE A 465 -13.79 -8.67 6.52
CA PHE A 465 -12.73 -8.02 5.74
C PHE A 465 -11.31 -8.19 6.31
N GLY A 466 -10.94 -9.36 6.83
CA GLY A 466 -9.53 -9.71 7.17
C GLY A 466 -8.93 -9.03 8.41
N ARG A 467 -9.69 -8.19 9.12
CA ARG A 467 -9.21 -7.44 10.30
C ARG A 467 -9.01 -8.34 11.54
N PRO A 468 -7.92 -8.16 12.32
CA PRO A 468 -7.74 -8.88 13.57
C PRO A 468 -8.72 -8.43 14.67
N GLY A 469 -9.12 -9.38 15.53
CA GLY A 469 -9.73 -9.01 16.81
C GLY A 469 -8.72 -8.31 17.72
N ILE A 470 -9.17 -7.40 18.58
CA ILE A 470 -8.29 -6.55 19.42
C ILE A 470 -7.28 -7.35 20.28
N LYS A 471 -7.59 -8.60 20.65
CA LYS A 471 -6.69 -9.47 21.41
C LYS A 471 -5.49 -9.95 20.60
N GLU A 472 -5.63 -10.01 19.29
CA GLU A 472 -4.60 -10.44 18.34
C GLU A 472 -3.76 -9.27 17.82
N VAL A 473 -4.21 -8.03 18.06
CA VAL A 473 -3.47 -6.82 17.67
C VAL A 473 -2.12 -6.78 18.41
N ASN A 474 -1.09 -6.47 17.63
CA ASN A 474 0.28 -6.35 18.08
C ASN A 474 0.43 -5.20 19.07
N ASN A 475 1.28 -5.35 20.08
CA ASN A 475 1.50 -4.28 21.05
C ASN A 475 2.34 -3.12 20.48
N TYR A 476 3.17 -3.40 19.48
CA TYR A 476 4.16 -2.49 18.92
C TYR A 476 3.62 -1.84 17.65
N ASP A 477 3.74 -0.52 17.56
CA ASP A 477 3.38 0.28 16.38
C ASP A 477 4.54 0.28 15.38
N LEU A 478 5.76 0.41 15.92
CA LEU A 478 7.02 0.37 15.18
C LEU A 478 7.86 -0.83 15.64
N ALA A 479 8.65 -1.40 14.73
CA ALA A 479 9.69 -2.34 15.11
C ALA A 479 11.02 -2.09 14.40
N LEU A 480 12.10 -2.32 15.15
CA LEU A 480 13.49 -2.08 14.73
C LEU A 480 14.25 -3.41 14.66
N CYS A 481 15.02 -3.66 13.60
CA CYS A 481 15.92 -4.81 13.55
C CYS A 481 17.07 -4.67 14.57
N SER A 482 17.38 -5.74 15.34
CA SER A 482 18.42 -5.70 16.38
C SER A 482 19.85 -5.95 15.90
N GLN A 483 20.02 -6.48 14.69
CA GLN A 483 21.31 -6.99 14.24
C GLN A 483 22.32 -5.84 14.07
N GLY A 484 23.51 -5.99 14.66
CA GLY A 484 24.57 -4.97 14.64
C GLY A 484 24.22 -3.66 15.36
N GLU A 485 23.18 -3.65 16.22
CA GLU A 485 22.52 -2.45 16.79
C GLU A 485 22.26 -1.34 15.76
N ALA A 486 21.83 -1.78 14.58
CA ALA A 486 21.69 -1.08 13.31
C ALA A 486 21.53 0.46 13.39
N PRO A 487 22.31 1.21 12.62
CA PRO A 487 22.53 2.66 12.75
C PRO A 487 21.41 3.50 12.10
N TYR A 488 20.20 3.36 12.58
CA TYR A 488 19.12 4.25 12.15
C TYR A 488 19.27 5.62 12.83
N GLU A 489 18.95 6.67 12.09
CA GLU A 489 18.58 7.95 12.67
C GLU A 489 17.10 8.17 12.37
N ILE A 490 16.24 7.87 13.34
CA ILE A 490 14.79 8.02 13.20
C ILE A 490 14.37 9.21 14.04
N HIS A 491 14.07 10.31 13.37
CA HIS A 491 13.42 11.45 13.99
C HIS A 491 11.91 11.21 14.04
N LEU A 492 11.34 11.33 15.24
CA LEU A 492 9.91 11.14 15.50
C LEU A 492 9.31 12.44 16.01
N ALA A 493 8.25 12.91 15.38
CA ALA A 493 7.47 14.03 15.89
C ALA A 493 5.96 13.82 15.71
N ARG A 494 5.19 13.93 16.80
CA ARG A 494 3.72 13.82 16.81
C ARG A 494 3.19 12.53 16.16
N ASN A 495 3.76 11.39 16.51
CA ASN A 495 3.25 10.08 16.12
C ASN A 495 2.38 9.52 17.24
N TYR A 496 1.08 9.33 17.01
CA TYR A 496 0.14 9.02 18.09
C TYR A 496 -0.79 7.86 17.77
N ARG A 497 -1.27 7.23 18.83
CA ARG A 497 -2.30 6.20 18.80
C ARG A 497 -3.68 6.80 19.07
N TYR A 498 -4.66 6.33 18.30
CA TYR A 498 -6.08 6.65 18.41
C TYR A 498 -6.95 5.38 18.37
N VAL A 499 -8.20 5.52 18.79
CA VAL A 499 -9.16 4.41 18.90
C VAL A 499 -10.43 4.74 18.14
N TYR A 500 -10.91 3.83 17.31
CA TYR A 500 -12.27 3.84 16.78
C TYR A 500 -13.20 3.04 17.69
N LEU A 501 -14.30 3.68 18.12
CA LEU A 501 -15.21 3.13 19.13
C LEU A 501 -16.35 2.30 18.53
N THR A 502 -16.69 2.53 17.27
CA THR A 502 -17.87 1.95 16.60
C THR A 502 -17.48 1.27 15.28
N ASP A 503 -18.47 0.61 14.65
CA ASP A 503 -18.29 -0.11 13.38
C ASP A 503 -17.96 0.84 12.22
N ALA A 504 -17.33 0.29 11.17
CA ALA A 504 -16.88 1.03 9.98
C ALA A 504 -17.99 1.80 9.25
N ALA A 505 -19.26 1.43 9.47
CA ALA A 505 -20.43 2.10 8.90
C ALA A 505 -20.75 3.46 9.55
N SER A 506 -20.34 3.69 10.80
CA SER A 506 -20.56 4.95 11.53
C SER A 506 -19.41 5.21 12.51
N PRO A 507 -18.19 5.52 12.03
CA PRO A 507 -17.01 5.61 12.88
C PRO A 507 -17.06 6.83 13.81
N ASP A 508 -17.20 6.59 15.10
CA ASP A 508 -16.91 7.55 16.16
C ASP A 508 -15.43 7.44 16.49
N VAL A 509 -14.66 8.42 16.07
CA VAL A 509 -13.23 8.52 16.39
C VAL A 509 -13.10 9.10 17.78
N SER A 510 -12.29 8.47 18.62
CA SER A 510 -11.70 9.22 19.72
C SER A 510 -10.59 10.13 19.20
N ASN A 511 -10.76 11.45 19.33
CA ASN A 511 -9.69 12.43 19.08
C ASN A 511 -8.77 12.63 20.32
N HIS A 512 -8.53 11.57 21.10
CA HIS A 512 -7.71 11.62 22.32
C HIS A 512 -6.40 10.82 22.16
N PRO A 513 -5.28 11.48 21.80
CA PRO A 513 -4.04 10.79 21.45
C PRO A 513 -3.33 10.19 22.67
N THR A 514 -2.76 9.00 22.43
CA THR A 514 -1.81 8.33 23.32
C THR A 514 -0.50 8.04 22.57
N GLY A 515 0.60 7.83 23.29
CA GLY A 515 1.92 7.63 22.68
C GLY A 515 2.13 6.24 22.06
N ILE A 516 2.96 6.14 21.02
CA ILE A 516 3.26 4.87 20.34
C ILE A 516 4.17 3.95 21.16
N ILE A 517 4.23 2.67 20.78
CA ILE A 517 5.07 1.64 21.42
C ILE A 517 6.02 1.05 20.38
N VAL A 518 7.29 0.91 20.76
CA VAL A 518 8.37 0.46 19.89
C VAL A 518 8.88 -0.92 20.34
N GLY A 519 9.00 -1.82 19.37
CA GLY A 519 9.57 -3.16 19.53
C GLY A 519 10.93 -3.29 18.84
N LYS A 520 11.65 -4.35 19.18
CA LYS A 520 12.91 -4.74 18.55
C LYS A 520 12.88 -6.21 18.15
N TYR A 521 13.13 -6.53 16.88
CA TYR A 521 13.29 -7.91 16.41
C TYR A 521 14.64 -8.46 16.84
N VAL A 522 14.63 -9.50 17.68
CA VAL A 522 15.84 -10.21 18.12
C VAL A 522 16.25 -11.22 17.05
N THR A 523 17.44 -11.04 16.48
CA THR A 523 18.03 -11.98 15.54
C THR A 523 18.84 -13.06 16.26
N PRO A 524 18.79 -14.34 15.82
CA PRO A 524 18.04 -14.87 14.67
C PRO A 524 16.61 -15.31 15.02
N THR A 525 16.16 -15.17 16.28
CA THR A 525 14.89 -15.77 16.75
C THR A 525 13.63 -15.15 16.16
N GLY A 526 13.73 -13.98 15.54
CA GLY A 526 12.60 -13.22 14.98
C GLY A 526 11.62 -12.70 16.04
N THR A 527 11.92 -12.86 17.33
CA THR A 527 11.04 -12.46 18.43
C THR A 527 11.07 -10.95 18.61
N ILE A 528 9.92 -10.31 18.83
CA ILE A 528 9.85 -8.86 19.12
C ILE A 528 9.85 -8.63 20.62
N VAL A 529 10.88 -7.93 21.12
CA VAL A 529 11.01 -7.51 22.53
C VAL A 529 10.79 -6.00 22.67
N PRO A 530 10.35 -5.48 23.83
CA PRO A 530 10.10 -4.05 24.01
C PRO A 530 11.40 -3.23 24.03
N VAL A 531 11.33 -2.01 23.49
CA VAL A 531 12.36 -0.98 23.67
C VAL A 531 12.00 -0.14 24.89
N ASP A 532 12.39 -0.60 26.07
CA ASP A 532 12.04 0.01 27.37
C ASP A 532 12.46 1.48 27.49
N GLU A 533 13.62 1.84 26.93
CA GLU A 533 14.12 3.23 26.91
C GLU A 533 13.17 4.18 26.17
N PHE A 534 12.40 3.66 25.21
CA PHE A 534 11.34 4.41 24.54
C PHE A 534 10.02 4.29 25.29
N ASN A 535 9.56 3.06 25.51
CA ASN A 535 8.18 2.77 25.92
C ASN A 535 7.83 3.36 27.30
N LYS A 536 8.78 3.41 28.23
CA LYS A 536 8.60 4.03 29.57
C LYS A 536 8.35 5.54 29.49
N TYR A 537 8.80 6.19 28.41
CA TYR A 537 8.70 7.63 28.18
C TYR A 537 7.91 7.98 26.92
N SER A 538 7.10 7.04 26.41
CA SER A 538 6.39 7.19 25.15
C SER A 538 5.53 8.46 25.08
N HIS A 539 4.96 8.92 26.20
CA HIS A 539 4.16 10.15 26.28
C HIS A 539 4.93 11.43 25.85
N ILE A 540 6.26 11.47 26.00
CA ILE A 540 7.11 12.55 25.49
C ILE A 540 7.80 12.18 24.18
N LEU A 541 8.28 10.95 24.05
CA LEU A 541 9.09 10.54 22.90
C LEU A 541 8.27 10.35 21.61
N SER A 542 6.97 10.09 21.74
CA SER A 542 6.03 10.09 20.63
C SER A 542 5.77 11.48 20.07
N ALA A 543 5.87 12.50 20.92
CA ALA A 543 5.67 13.89 20.54
C ALA A 543 6.91 14.47 19.85
N GLU A 544 8.10 14.14 20.36
CA GLU A 544 9.39 14.61 19.83
C GLU A 544 10.52 13.72 20.38
N SER A 545 11.25 13.04 19.49
CA SER A 545 12.48 12.31 19.85
C SER A 545 13.36 12.00 18.63
N THR A 546 14.58 11.55 18.90
CA THR A 546 15.44 10.96 17.88
C THR A 546 16.02 9.66 18.42
N ILE A 547 15.75 8.56 17.72
CA ILE A 547 16.36 7.25 17.94
C ILE A 547 17.63 7.22 17.09
N ARG A 548 18.78 7.10 17.75
CA ARG A 548 20.10 7.02 17.11
C ARG A 548 20.60 5.58 17.07
N SER A 549 21.74 5.38 16.42
CA SER A 549 22.53 4.13 16.48
C SER A 549 22.67 3.61 17.91
N ASN A 550 22.71 2.29 18.09
CA ASN A 550 22.74 1.63 19.41
C ASN A 550 21.47 1.89 20.24
N LEU A 551 20.38 2.28 19.58
CA LEU A 551 19.10 2.63 20.21
C LEU A 551 19.23 3.74 21.26
N GLY A 552 20.21 4.63 21.09
CA GLY A 552 20.36 5.81 21.94
C GLY A 552 19.24 6.80 21.67
N ILE A 553 18.40 7.09 22.66
CA ILE A 553 17.24 7.97 22.49
C ILE A 553 17.54 9.34 23.10
N ALA A 554 17.44 10.39 22.28
CA ALA A 554 17.47 11.77 22.75
C ALA A 554 16.13 12.13 23.42
N LYS A 555 16.19 12.58 24.68
CA LYS A 555 15.00 12.88 25.50
C LYS A 555 15.14 14.27 26.10
N SER A 556 14.16 15.14 25.90
CA SER A 556 14.16 16.48 26.51
C SER A 556 12.76 16.90 26.92
N LYS A 557 12.54 17.11 28.22
CA LYS A 557 11.28 17.66 28.74
C LYS A 557 11.46 18.20 30.16
N ALA A 558 10.89 19.36 30.45
CA ALA A 558 10.83 19.93 31.79
C ALA A 558 9.40 19.94 32.33
N TYR A 559 9.25 19.74 33.63
CA TYR A 559 8.03 19.78 34.44
C TYR A 559 8.29 20.69 35.64
N SER A 560 7.51 21.76 35.78
CA SER A 560 7.61 22.68 36.91
C SER A 560 7.01 22.11 38.20
N SER A 561 6.20 21.06 38.07
CA SER A 561 5.63 20.24 39.13
C SER A 561 5.19 18.90 38.57
N ILE A 562 5.09 17.89 39.43
CA ILE A 562 4.38 16.67 39.04
C ILE A 562 2.92 17.02 38.75
N LEU A 563 2.41 16.47 37.65
CA LEU A 563 1.04 16.63 37.22
C LEU A 563 0.07 16.02 38.24
N GLN A 564 -0.94 16.79 38.63
CA GLN A 564 -2.06 16.32 39.44
C GLN A 564 -3.26 16.04 38.53
N LEU A 565 -3.74 14.81 38.61
CA LEU A 565 -4.90 14.33 37.86
C LEU A 565 -5.95 13.81 38.84
N SER A 566 -7.21 14.07 38.50
CA SER A 566 -8.35 13.29 38.98
C SER A 566 -9.04 12.64 37.78
N ALA A 567 -9.89 11.66 38.05
CA ALA A 567 -10.65 10.99 36.99
C ALA A 567 -12.02 10.54 37.49
N ASN A 568 -12.89 10.16 36.55
CA ASN A 568 -14.11 9.40 36.77
C ASN A 568 -14.17 8.22 35.79
N VAL A 569 -14.82 7.13 36.18
CA VAL A 569 -15.02 5.96 35.32
C VAL A 569 -16.50 5.61 35.24
N PHE A 570 -17.02 5.45 34.04
CA PHE A 570 -18.43 5.11 33.82
C PHE A 570 -18.59 4.20 32.60
N SER A 571 -19.57 3.29 32.64
CA SER A 571 -19.87 2.39 31.53
C SER A 571 -20.48 3.17 30.36
N ASN A 572 -20.18 2.76 29.12
CA ASN A 572 -20.69 3.44 27.93
C ASN A 572 -21.11 2.45 26.85
N GLU A 573 -22.31 2.60 26.29
CA GLU A 573 -22.87 1.65 25.31
C GLU A 573 -22.06 1.46 24.03
N ARG A 574 -21.24 2.45 23.65
CA ARG A 574 -20.33 2.36 22.49
C ARG A 574 -19.06 1.57 22.81
N MET A 575 -18.78 1.36 24.09
CA MET A 575 -17.63 0.60 24.54
C MET A 575 -17.98 -0.86 24.72
N ILE A 576 -17.22 -1.71 24.03
CA ILE A 576 -17.45 -3.15 24.08
C ILE A 576 -16.86 -3.72 25.36
N ASN A 577 -17.60 -4.60 26.01
CA ASN A 577 -17.10 -5.40 27.12
C ASN A 577 -16.42 -6.68 26.58
N LEU A 578 -15.10 -6.80 26.74
CA LEU A 578 -14.31 -7.97 26.34
C LEU A 578 -13.76 -8.76 27.52
N ASP A 579 -14.38 -8.61 28.68
CA ASP A 579 -14.08 -9.41 29.85
C ASP A 579 -14.33 -10.89 29.59
N ASP A 580 -13.28 -11.71 29.65
CA ASP A 580 -13.35 -13.18 29.50
C ASP A 580 -13.98 -13.89 30.70
N THR A 581 -14.30 -13.13 31.75
CA THR A 581 -14.92 -13.65 32.97
C THR A 581 -16.28 -13.01 33.30
N PRO A 582 -17.23 -12.83 32.35
CA PRO A 582 -18.47 -12.09 32.62
C PRO A 582 -19.27 -12.66 33.81
N ASN A 583 -19.06 -13.94 34.11
CA ASN A 583 -19.76 -14.69 35.15
C ASN A 583 -18.86 -15.18 36.31
N GLY A 584 -17.56 -14.85 36.32
CA GLY A 584 -16.56 -15.51 37.18
C GLY A 584 -16.02 -14.69 38.36
N VAL A 585 -16.20 -13.36 38.36
CA VAL A 585 -15.69 -12.49 39.43
C VAL A 585 -16.87 -11.82 40.13
N PRO A 586 -17.09 -12.05 41.43
CA PRO A 586 -18.11 -11.34 42.19
C PRO A 586 -17.91 -9.82 42.09
N ALA A 587 -18.97 -9.08 41.80
CA ALA A 587 -18.95 -7.63 41.89
C ALA A 587 -18.69 -7.19 43.34
N LEU A 588 -18.08 -6.02 43.52
CA LEU A 588 -18.00 -5.33 44.79
C LEU A 588 -19.39 -5.03 45.34
N ILE A 589 -19.49 -4.79 46.64
CA ILE A 589 -20.75 -4.50 47.34
C ILE A 589 -21.50 -3.31 46.72
N SER A 590 -20.78 -2.38 46.07
CA SER A 590 -21.33 -1.23 45.34
C SER A 590 -21.77 -1.52 43.89
N GLY A 591 -21.72 -2.79 43.45
CA GLY A 591 -22.10 -3.21 42.09
C GLY A 591 -20.97 -3.20 41.06
N TRP A 592 -19.88 -2.46 41.30
CA TRP A 592 -18.71 -2.40 40.39
C TRP A 592 -17.87 -3.69 40.39
N LYS A 593 -17.34 -4.11 39.23
CA LYS A 593 -16.42 -5.26 39.17
C LYS A 593 -15.05 -4.98 39.81
N PHE A 594 -14.57 -3.74 39.68
CA PHE A 594 -13.27 -3.32 40.20
C PHE A 594 -13.36 -1.94 40.86
N SER A 595 -12.49 -1.70 41.84
CA SER A 595 -12.11 -0.34 42.24
C SER A 595 -10.91 0.11 41.41
N TYR A 596 -10.94 1.34 40.93
CA TYR A 596 -9.93 1.95 40.07
C TYR A 596 -9.15 3.05 40.79
N TYR A 597 -7.83 3.06 40.55
CA TYR A 597 -6.88 4.02 41.08
C TYR A 597 -5.93 4.48 39.98
N GLY A 598 -5.49 5.73 40.06
CA GLY A 598 -4.58 6.35 39.11
C GLY A 598 -3.32 6.86 39.78
N GLU A 599 -2.22 6.83 39.06
CA GLU A 599 -0.93 7.38 39.48
C GLU A 599 -0.18 7.92 38.27
N VAL A 600 0.26 9.17 38.35
CA VAL A 600 1.12 9.77 37.31
C VAL A 600 2.55 9.30 37.55
N ILE A 601 3.19 8.76 36.51
CA ILE A 601 4.59 8.34 36.53
C ILE A 601 5.36 9.16 35.50
N LEU A 602 6.38 9.90 35.94
CA LEU A 602 7.24 10.66 35.03
C LEU A 602 8.55 9.91 34.75
N ASP A 603 9.12 9.26 35.77
CA ASP A 603 10.30 8.40 35.63
C ASP A 603 10.11 7.13 36.47
N PRO A 604 9.73 6.00 35.85
CA PRO A 604 9.56 4.74 36.58
C PRO A 604 10.89 4.14 37.07
N VAL A 605 12.03 4.56 36.49
CA VAL A 605 13.35 4.00 36.81
C VAL A 605 13.90 4.62 38.11
N ARG A 606 13.64 5.92 38.30
CA ARG A 606 14.09 6.70 39.48
C ARG A 606 12.99 6.96 40.51
N ASP A 607 11.84 6.34 40.30
CA ASP A 607 10.69 6.45 41.20
C ASP A 607 10.12 7.89 41.31
N ILE A 608 10.06 8.60 40.19
CA ILE A 608 9.50 9.96 40.13
C ILE A 608 8.03 9.87 39.70
N ARG A 609 7.13 9.96 40.69
CA ARG A 609 5.69 9.75 40.53
C ARG A 609 4.83 10.65 41.43
N GLY A 610 3.59 10.90 41.00
CA GLY A 610 2.60 11.70 41.72
C GLY A 610 1.82 10.91 42.77
N PRO A 611 0.94 11.58 43.52
CA PRO A 611 0.08 10.91 44.49
C PRO A 611 -0.91 9.99 43.79
N LYS A 612 -1.21 8.86 44.44
CA LYS A 612 -2.26 7.95 44.02
C LYS A 612 -3.63 8.55 44.31
N PHE A 613 -4.56 8.46 43.35
CA PHE A 613 -5.93 8.93 43.50
C PHE A 613 -6.93 7.82 43.18
N ASN A 614 -8.04 7.76 43.93
CA ASN A 614 -9.17 6.88 43.64
C ASN A 614 -10.09 7.57 42.63
N PHE A 615 -10.61 6.83 41.66
CA PHE A 615 -11.59 7.35 40.71
C PHE A 615 -12.75 6.38 40.43
N SER A 616 -13.07 5.52 41.40
CA SER A 616 -14.16 4.53 41.33
C SER A 616 -15.55 5.19 41.44
N TYR A 617 -15.82 6.21 40.63
CA TYR A 617 -16.99 7.06 40.68
C TYR A 617 -17.63 7.14 39.29
N GLY A 618 -18.87 6.66 39.17
CA GLY A 618 -19.68 6.75 37.95
C GLY A 618 -20.74 5.66 37.84
N GLU A 619 -21.50 5.70 36.76
CA GLU A 619 -22.54 4.70 36.44
C GLU A 619 -21.89 3.41 35.93
N TYR A 620 -22.39 2.27 36.41
CA TYR A 620 -21.91 0.94 36.03
C TYR A 620 -23.00 0.14 35.33
N ASP A 621 -22.66 -0.39 34.15
CA ASP A 621 -23.46 -1.37 33.43
C ASP A 621 -22.56 -2.50 32.96
N LYS A 622 -22.83 -3.71 33.48
CA LYS A 622 -22.08 -4.93 33.17
C LYS A 622 -22.05 -5.29 31.68
N ARG A 623 -22.94 -4.76 30.85
CA ARG A 623 -23.01 -5.06 29.42
C ARG A 623 -21.92 -4.37 28.59
N TYR A 624 -21.34 -3.30 29.12
CA TYR A 624 -20.49 -2.40 28.35
C TYR A 624 -19.09 -2.26 28.95
N GLY A 625 -18.14 -1.81 28.13
CA GLY A 625 -16.86 -1.31 28.59
C GLY A 625 -17.00 0.08 29.23
N ASN A 626 -15.88 0.65 29.66
CA ASN A 626 -15.85 1.91 30.40
C ASN A 626 -15.15 3.03 29.64
N ILE A 627 -15.58 4.25 29.90
CA ILE A 627 -14.84 5.48 29.60
C ILE A 627 -14.23 5.98 30.90
N ILE A 628 -12.95 6.33 30.85
CA ILE A 628 -12.22 6.99 31.93
C ILE A 628 -12.02 8.44 31.50
N ALA A 629 -12.72 9.36 32.17
CA ALA A 629 -12.60 10.79 31.94
C ALA A 629 -11.55 11.38 32.89
N LEU A 630 -10.51 12.00 32.32
CA LEU A 630 -9.39 12.60 33.02
C LEU A 630 -9.61 14.10 33.20
N TYR A 631 -9.36 14.60 34.41
CA TYR A 631 -9.41 16.01 34.78
C TYR A 631 -8.03 16.45 35.24
N ARG A 632 -7.44 17.43 34.56
CA ARG A 632 -6.13 18.01 34.92
C ARG A 632 -6.33 19.11 35.94
N GLU A 633 -5.79 18.94 37.14
CA GLU A 633 -5.90 19.91 38.23
C GLU A 633 -4.78 20.95 38.15
N ASN A 634 -3.61 20.54 37.70
CA ASN A 634 -2.50 21.42 37.33
C ASN A 634 -1.80 20.88 36.07
N GLY A 635 -1.14 21.76 35.32
CA GLY A 635 -0.34 21.41 34.14
C GLY A 635 -1.13 20.89 32.93
N ASP A 636 -0.56 21.09 31.74
CA ASP A 636 -1.06 20.63 30.45
C ASP A 636 -0.17 19.56 29.81
N LYS A 637 0.94 19.21 30.46
CA LYS A 637 1.99 18.36 29.87
C LYS A 637 1.58 16.88 29.78
N PRO A 638 2.11 16.15 28.79
CA PRO A 638 1.92 14.72 28.67
C PRO A 638 2.54 13.95 29.85
N CYS A 639 2.01 12.77 30.16
CA CYS A 639 2.47 11.93 31.26
C CYS A 639 2.22 10.44 31.00
N MET A 640 2.96 9.57 31.69
CA MET A 640 2.54 8.17 31.83
C MET A 640 1.50 8.09 32.94
N LEU A 641 0.30 7.60 32.65
CA LEU A 641 -0.73 7.32 33.65
C LEU A 641 -0.74 5.81 33.91
N ARG A 642 -0.39 5.42 35.13
CA ARG A 642 -0.65 4.07 35.61
C ARG A 642 -2.06 3.98 36.16
N ILE A 643 -2.85 3.09 35.59
CA ILE A 643 -4.20 2.77 36.03
C ILE A 643 -4.14 1.41 36.72
N ILE A 644 -4.62 1.34 37.95
CA ILE A 644 -4.65 0.11 38.76
C ILE A 644 -6.11 -0.24 39.03
N ARG A 645 -6.48 -1.50 38.82
CA ARG A 645 -7.80 -2.02 39.18
C ARG A 645 -7.69 -3.15 40.19
N VAL A 646 -8.62 -3.20 41.14
CA VAL A 646 -8.67 -4.20 42.22
C VAL A 646 -10.04 -4.84 42.28
N ASN A 647 -10.11 -6.16 42.21
CA ASN A 647 -11.38 -6.89 42.27
C ASN A 647 -11.81 -7.20 43.72
N ALA A 648 -12.99 -7.82 43.89
CA ALA A 648 -13.50 -8.23 45.20
C ALA A 648 -12.62 -9.26 45.95
N THR A 649 -11.78 -10.02 45.23
CA THR A 649 -10.83 -10.97 45.84
C THR A 649 -9.49 -10.33 46.22
N GLY A 650 -9.32 -9.03 45.99
CA GLY A 650 -8.06 -8.31 46.22
C GLY A 650 -7.00 -8.51 45.12
N LYS A 651 -7.30 -9.21 44.01
CA LYS A 651 -6.38 -9.33 42.87
C LYS A 651 -6.22 -7.95 42.23
N LYS A 652 -4.96 -7.51 42.09
CA LYS A 652 -4.59 -6.24 41.47
C LYS A 652 -4.09 -6.45 40.05
N GLN A 653 -4.50 -5.57 39.15
CA GLN A 653 -3.98 -5.47 37.79
C GLN A 653 -3.63 -4.02 37.49
N TYR A 654 -2.71 -3.79 36.55
CA TYR A 654 -2.31 -2.45 36.14
C TYR A 654 -2.17 -2.33 34.62
N VAL A 655 -2.22 -1.10 34.13
CA VAL A 655 -1.88 -0.73 32.76
C VAL A 655 -1.22 0.65 32.78
N ASP A 656 -0.18 0.81 31.98
CA ASP A 656 0.51 2.09 31.80
C ASP A 656 0.10 2.69 30.45
N VAL A 657 -0.53 3.86 30.49
CA VAL A 657 -1.04 4.57 29.32
C VAL A 657 -0.25 5.86 29.12
N PRO A 658 0.47 6.03 27.98
CA PRO A 658 1.19 7.26 27.67
C PRO A 658 0.22 8.35 27.22
N VAL A 659 -0.41 9.02 28.17
CA VAL A 659 -1.37 10.10 27.93
C VAL A 659 -0.61 11.30 27.38
N CYS A 660 -0.89 11.65 26.13
CA CYS A 660 -0.33 12.83 25.50
C CYS A 660 -1.22 14.04 25.85
N GLU A 661 -2.21 14.32 25.00
CA GLU A 661 -3.21 15.39 25.18
C GLU A 661 -4.64 14.84 25.42
N GLY A 662 -4.78 13.51 25.48
CA GLY A 662 -6.07 12.85 25.66
C GLY A 662 -6.74 13.19 27.00
N ARG A 663 -8.08 13.28 26.97
CA ARG A 663 -8.93 13.46 28.16
C ARG A 663 -9.86 12.28 28.42
N LEU A 664 -10.12 11.45 27.41
CA LEU A 664 -10.90 10.24 27.55
C LEU A 664 -10.01 9.05 27.19
N LEU A 665 -10.07 8.03 28.04
CA LEU A 665 -9.51 6.71 27.77
C LEU A 665 -10.65 5.69 27.76
N TYR A 666 -10.45 4.59 27.05
CA TYR A 666 -11.46 3.62 26.69
C TYR A 666 -10.99 2.25 27.16
N ASP A 667 -11.67 1.70 28.16
CA ASP A 667 -11.37 0.41 28.77
C ASP A 667 -12.40 -0.63 28.33
N ASN A 668 -11.96 -1.64 27.59
CA ASN A 668 -12.81 -2.77 27.18
C ASN A 668 -12.62 -4.00 28.07
N TYR A 669 -12.05 -3.82 29.28
CA TYR A 669 -11.64 -4.85 30.23
C TYR A 669 -10.44 -5.70 29.85
N TYR A 670 -10.05 -5.73 28.57
CA TYR A 670 -8.84 -6.39 28.08
C TYR A 670 -7.66 -5.41 27.96
N CYS A 671 -7.93 -4.21 27.45
CA CYS A 671 -6.98 -3.11 27.34
C CYS A 671 -7.65 -1.75 27.58
N VAL A 672 -6.82 -0.74 27.87
CA VAL A 672 -7.19 0.68 27.87
C VAL A 672 -6.49 1.32 26.68
N ASN A 673 -7.22 1.87 25.69
CA ASN A 673 -6.63 2.40 24.44
C ASN A 673 -5.54 1.49 23.82
N GLY A 674 -5.75 0.17 23.88
CA GLY A 674 -4.84 -0.79 23.26
C GLY A 674 -3.67 -1.22 24.13
N TYR A 675 -3.48 -0.56 25.28
CA TYR A 675 -2.50 -0.97 26.30
C TYR A 675 -3.13 -2.06 27.17
N LYS A 676 -2.54 -3.25 27.14
CA LYS A 676 -3.12 -4.45 27.78
C LYS A 676 -3.03 -4.37 29.30
N TRP A 677 -4.07 -4.83 29.98
CA TRP A 677 -4.04 -5.05 31.43
C TRP A 677 -3.04 -6.15 31.78
N GLN A 678 -2.26 -5.94 32.83
CA GLN A 678 -1.23 -6.85 33.32
C GLN A 678 -1.46 -7.19 34.80
N ASP A 679 -1.06 -8.38 35.22
CA ASP A 679 -1.10 -8.76 36.63
C ASP A 679 -0.06 -7.94 37.42
N ASN A 680 -0.48 -7.36 38.55
CA ASN A 680 0.37 -6.52 39.37
C ASN A 680 1.23 -7.38 40.30
N THR A 681 2.56 -7.21 40.25
CA THR A 681 3.52 -7.95 41.08
C THR A 681 3.86 -7.19 42.37
N ALA A 682 4.25 -7.94 43.41
CA ALA A 682 4.62 -7.35 44.70
C ALA A 682 5.81 -6.38 44.54
N GLY A 683 5.64 -5.11 44.96
CA GLY A 683 6.67 -4.06 44.88
C GLY A 683 6.22 -2.75 44.21
N MET A 684 5.08 -2.72 43.51
CA MET A 684 4.60 -1.52 42.80
C MET A 684 3.83 -0.51 43.67
N ASP A 685 3.47 -0.86 44.91
CA ASP A 685 2.67 -0.02 45.83
C ASP A 685 3.55 0.87 46.75
N ALA A 686 4.74 1.28 46.31
CA ALA A 686 5.60 2.18 47.11
C ALA A 686 4.92 3.55 47.33
N ASP A 687 5.02 4.10 48.55
CA ASP A 687 4.44 5.40 48.87
C ASP A 687 5.13 6.52 48.06
N PRO A 688 4.37 7.48 47.50
CA PRO A 688 4.92 8.53 46.64
C PRO A 688 5.88 9.43 47.44
N HIS A 689 7.09 9.61 46.91
CA HIS A 689 7.98 10.68 47.36
C HIS A 689 7.77 11.91 46.46
N PRO A 690 7.01 12.94 46.91
CA PRO A 690 6.66 14.05 46.05
C PRO A 690 7.92 14.82 45.62
N THR A 691 8.19 14.78 44.32
CA THR A 691 9.22 15.59 43.65
C THR A 691 8.52 16.83 43.10
N THR A 692 9.06 18.03 43.35
CA THR A 692 8.37 19.29 43.03
C THR A 692 8.71 19.85 41.66
N ALA A 693 9.78 19.40 41.00
CA ALA A 693 10.12 19.76 39.63
C ALA A 693 11.03 18.68 39.02
N VAL A 694 10.98 18.51 37.69
CA VAL A 694 11.76 17.49 36.96
C VAL A 694 12.16 18.03 35.59
N GLU A 695 13.43 17.91 35.23
CA GLU A 695 13.94 18.19 33.90
C GLU A 695 14.73 16.98 33.39
N PHE A 696 14.29 16.44 32.26
CA PHE A 696 14.99 15.38 31.54
C PHE A 696 15.95 15.97 30.52
N LYS A 697 17.19 15.49 30.54
CA LYS A 697 18.21 15.76 29.53
C LYS A 697 18.89 14.45 29.14
N ASP A 698 18.45 13.88 28.03
CA ASP A 698 18.76 12.54 27.56
C ASP A 698 18.51 11.50 28.66
N ARG A 699 19.57 10.82 29.10
CA ARG A 699 19.49 9.84 30.19
C ARG A 699 19.53 10.48 31.57
N SER A 700 19.96 11.74 31.69
CA SER A 700 20.09 12.42 32.99
C SER A 700 18.81 13.14 33.39
N VAL A 701 18.64 13.33 34.70
CA VAL A 701 17.53 14.09 35.29
C VAL A 701 18.04 15.13 36.27
N VAL A 702 17.41 16.30 36.26
CA VAL A 702 17.48 17.28 37.35
C VAL A 702 16.12 17.27 38.03
N CYS A 703 16.06 17.03 39.34
CA CYS A 703 14.78 17.03 40.04
C CYS A 703 14.86 17.68 41.42
N ALA A 704 13.74 18.25 41.88
CA ALA A 704 13.65 18.85 43.20
C ALA A 704 13.01 17.87 44.21
N LYS A 705 13.77 17.51 45.25
CA LYS A 705 13.37 16.51 46.26
C LYS A 705 13.94 16.89 47.62
N GLY A 706 13.10 16.79 48.67
CA GLY A 706 13.50 17.16 50.04
C GLY A 706 14.54 16.23 50.70
N SER A 707 14.91 15.13 50.07
CA SER A 707 15.91 14.18 50.56
C SER A 707 16.57 13.38 49.43
N LEU A 708 17.74 12.80 49.73
CA LEU A 708 18.39 11.81 48.88
C LEU A 708 17.56 10.52 48.79
N PRO A 709 17.62 9.79 47.66
CA PRO A 709 16.91 8.53 47.51
C PRO A 709 17.49 7.47 48.44
N SER A 710 16.63 6.55 48.91
CA SER A 710 17.02 5.41 49.75
C SER A 710 17.80 4.33 48.98
N SER A 711 17.72 4.36 47.64
CA SER A 711 18.45 3.49 46.71
C SER A 711 19.10 4.33 45.61
N ASN A 712 20.29 3.91 45.16
CA ASN A 712 20.95 4.49 43.98
C ASN A 712 20.53 3.79 42.67
N GLU A 713 19.64 2.80 42.74
CA GLU A 713 19.12 2.11 41.56
C GLU A 713 18.47 3.09 40.58
N GLY A 714 18.79 2.95 39.29
CA GLY A 714 18.23 3.80 38.23
C GLY A 714 18.89 5.17 38.04
N TRP A 715 19.65 5.65 39.01
CA TRP A 715 20.36 6.94 38.92
C TRP A 715 21.65 6.81 38.11
N VAL A 716 21.92 7.81 37.27
CA VAL A 716 23.07 7.82 36.35
C VAL A 716 23.97 9.01 36.61
N LYS A 717 25.24 8.90 36.21
CA LYS A 717 26.20 10.00 36.30
C LYS A 717 25.64 11.22 35.56
N GLY A 718 25.61 12.38 36.22
CA GLY A 718 25.00 13.58 35.66
C GLY A 718 23.66 13.95 36.29
N ASP A 719 23.02 13.02 37.01
CA ASP A 719 21.77 13.31 37.72
C ASP A 719 22.01 14.32 38.86
N ILE A 720 21.06 15.23 39.03
CA ILE A 720 21.10 16.30 40.05
C ILE A 720 19.81 16.29 40.85
N ILE A 721 19.93 16.32 42.18
CA ILE A 721 18.81 16.58 43.10
C ILE A 721 19.01 17.96 43.71
N ILE A 722 18.00 18.81 43.61
CA ILE A 722 17.95 20.11 44.27
C ILE A 722 17.09 19.95 45.53
N ASN A 723 17.65 20.20 46.70
CA ASN A 723 16.87 20.26 47.94
C ASN A 723 16.15 21.61 48.01
N ASP A 724 14.82 21.61 47.92
CA ASP A 724 13.96 22.78 48.05
C ASP A 724 13.49 23.03 49.50
N GLY A 725 14.14 22.41 50.50
CA GLY A 725 13.92 22.68 51.92
C GLY A 725 14.27 24.11 52.38
N GLU A 726 13.94 24.46 53.63
CA GLU A 726 14.23 25.78 54.21
C GLU A 726 15.72 26.18 54.07
N THR A 727 16.00 27.49 53.97
CA THR A 727 17.31 28.08 53.59
C THR A 727 18.55 27.56 54.33
N SER A 728 18.39 26.92 55.50
CA SER A 728 19.49 26.32 56.27
C SER A 728 19.84 24.87 55.87
N THR A 729 19.05 24.21 55.00
CA THR A 729 19.28 22.82 54.52
C THR A 729 19.31 22.69 52.99
N ALA A 730 19.17 23.81 52.26
CA ALA A 730 19.29 23.86 50.81
C ALA A 730 20.68 23.37 50.37
N ALA A 731 20.68 22.31 49.56
CA ALA A 731 21.88 21.65 49.05
C ALA A 731 21.58 21.13 47.64
N MET A 732 22.59 21.14 46.77
CA MET A 732 22.52 20.47 45.48
C MET A 732 23.30 19.17 45.58
N TRP A 733 22.71 18.05 45.20
CA TRP A 733 23.43 16.77 45.14
C TRP A 733 23.62 16.35 43.69
N TYR A 734 24.86 16.00 43.36
CA TYR A 734 25.22 15.47 42.05
C TYR A 734 25.60 13.99 42.18
N PHE A 735 25.04 13.13 41.34
CA PHE A 735 25.40 11.72 41.28
C PHE A 735 26.61 11.51 40.38
N ASN A 736 27.71 10.97 40.93
CA ASN A 736 28.94 10.74 40.16
C ASN A 736 28.98 9.38 39.44
N GLY A 737 27.92 8.57 39.56
CA GLY A 737 27.83 7.19 39.07
C GLY A 737 27.99 6.12 40.16
N THR A 738 28.39 6.50 41.38
CA THR A 738 28.56 5.58 42.52
C THR A 738 27.91 6.11 43.80
N LYS A 739 27.95 7.42 44.03
CA LYS A 739 27.38 8.07 45.21
C LYS A 739 26.95 9.50 44.91
N TRP A 740 26.10 10.03 45.81
CA TRP A 740 25.71 11.43 45.85
C TRP A 740 26.79 12.31 46.48
N ILE A 741 27.08 13.44 45.84
CA ILE A 741 28.04 14.45 46.30
C ILE A 741 27.28 15.74 46.53
N ALA A 742 27.31 16.26 47.76
CA ALA A 742 26.76 17.57 48.09
C ALA A 742 27.61 18.70 47.50
N ARG A 743 26.96 19.73 46.99
CA ARG A 743 27.53 20.95 46.42
C ARG A 743 26.87 22.18 47.00
#